data_AF-A0ABD3LFW5-F1
#
_entry.id   AF-A0ABD3LFW5-F1
#
_cell.length_a   1.000
_cell.length_b   1.000
_cell.length_c   1.000
_cell.angle_alpha   90.00
_cell.angle_beta   90.00
_cell.angle_gamma   90.00
#
_symmetry.space_group_name_H-M   'P 1'
#
loop_
_entity.id
_entity.type
_entity.pdbx_description
1 polymer ?
#
loop_
_entity_poly.entity_id
_entity_poly.type
_entity_poly.pdbx_seq_one_letter_code
_entity_poly.pdbx_strand_id
1 'polypeptide(L)'
;MVPSFLQLAFLLLELVQLGNQKKFCYYDGSSCIEELAIQMLKNLFEAHDMARTKIIEQSKVRILSMKPEQSMSIVRLLAQLIRNYPYAIKEHVSRLKELLDYFTYMDGKVASCLVASLLPLIKISRDILDYMILVIRKAMFRREDTILLAATNAIFDLILVDKQSNDSLPFQDSSSQASCSQQAEAFGCTGTLYQELIGLLQRCLYQQEKVKRVMYSGLVKLVLVDPAIARPVLDLLLPHFLRFYKEDADSQLELTSCVGLENGKVVIEEPLDSLLSFVSWILLLQPHGQSENSSDASWTCFGFSLSQDEVGRRLSWDSFSTALLKIRKLLRAEKLEVLGQRADSGSGSSEKERTKSCTIILLGITEVVLNTIATELEKATGDKRVQLEKELIDLVEFHHLVEKHLGKPRQINGLRKANVRTTAIDIPDHTDSGCTTLIQEQMPLLATSTINQLLQTTLGSYNAKFSNAIATSQSLGQSSFNKNTSCSNIISFVLNILLCHIRSCPVLVRDDPFKTFIYGDIKILGPQLLKLILLLKSVQSSVPNEKNKSRIEGQRDNLHQALICLKDMLMIYLQGPHFAQLLEDLVSVCITEYGFDGENVTYVINDPKIKNIEIFVVKILKPLLSELLAISSLREAEVLGDIMLMITNKLPCQLRNSHGSWATQICKSNGIKDSKVVRSLVLLAFQLSSPPDDLIFAQDVAIELCKVTGSASDDPVEMSELYPVVNKDTSIAVIICILQSVEAKMKELSLSSQNRNKTNEGELTLDAKLVLEDNLFSRSESVVRVLSSFALMTLKDPQADHFLRMVTRLYKQLAQITKLQIAPRRSKQLLPSTRFQKLVELTCKHLTFQLYNFVAEMQKE
;
A
#
# COMPACT_ATOMS: atom_id res chain seq x y z
N MET A 1 -26.50 -20.67 -28.76
CA MET A 1 -25.89 -19.36 -28.44
C MET A 1 -25.78 -19.16 -26.93
N VAL A 2 -26.87 -19.04 -26.17
CA VAL A 2 -26.83 -18.77 -24.71
C VAL A 2 -25.95 -19.75 -23.90
N PRO A 3 -26.02 -21.09 -24.07
CA PRO A 3 -25.15 -22.00 -23.33
C PRO A 3 -23.66 -21.80 -23.64
N SER A 4 -23.33 -21.48 -24.89
CA SER A 4 -21.96 -21.22 -25.35
C SER A 4 -21.39 -19.92 -24.77
N PHE A 5 -22.20 -18.86 -24.69
CA PHE A 5 -21.80 -17.59 -24.05
C PHE A 5 -21.61 -17.76 -22.54
N LEU A 6 -22.49 -18.52 -21.89
CA LEU A 6 -22.37 -18.82 -20.46
C LEU A 6 -21.08 -19.60 -20.19
N GLN A 7 -20.79 -20.63 -21.00
CA GLN A 7 -19.55 -21.41 -20.88
C GLN A 7 -18.32 -20.54 -21.14
N LEU A 8 -18.33 -19.70 -22.18
CA LEU A 8 -17.23 -18.79 -22.49
C LEU A 8 -16.96 -17.82 -21.34
N ALA A 9 -18.00 -17.20 -20.77
CA ALA A 9 -17.81 -16.22 -19.72
C ALA A 9 -17.24 -16.84 -18.43
N PHE A 10 -17.69 -18.04 -18.04
CA PHE A 10 -17.06 -18.74 -16.92
C PHE A 10 -15.62 -19.19 -17.21
N LEU A 11 -15.32 -19.65 -18.43
CA LEU A 11 -13.94 -19.95 -18.83
C LEU A 11 -13.04 -18.72 -18.76
N LEU A 12 -13.55 -17.55 -19.16
CA LEU A 12 -12.80 -16.30 -19.05
C LEU A 12 -12.47 -15.98 -17.58
N LEU A 13 -13.42 -16.16 -16.65
CA LEU A 13 -13.18 -15.98 -15.22
C LEU A 13 -12.14 -16.98 -14.66
N GLU A 14 -12.12 -18.22 -15.16
CA GLU A 14 -11.16 -19.24 -14.75
C GLU A 14 -9.72 -18.90 -15.22
N LEU A 15 -9.57 -18.20 -16.35
CA LEU A 15 -8.28 -17.87 -16.94
C LEU A 15 -7.58 -16.65 -16.30
N VAL A 16 -8.26 -15.86 -15.46
CA VAL A 16 -7.73 -14.59 -14.92
C VAL A 16 -6.52 -14.78 -13.98
N GLN A 17 -6.16 -15.99 -13.57
CA GLN A 17 -5.07 -16.21 -12.60
C GLN A 17 -3.99 -17.21 -13.03
N LEU A 18 -3.02 -16.69 -13.80
CA LEU A 18 -1.67 -17.26 -13.87
C LEU A 18 -0.55 -16.23 -13.63
N GLY A 19 -0.86 -15.06 -13.06
CA GLY A 19 0.11 -14.00 -12.75
C GLY A 19 0.17 -13.71 -11.25
N ASN A 20 1.32 -13.99 -10.62
CA ASN A 20 1.62 -13.72 -9.21
C ASN A 20 1.15 -12.32 -8.75
N GLN A 21 0.18 -12.27 -7.83
CA GLN A 21 -0.32 -11.05 -7.16
C GLN A 21 0.68 -10.40 -6.17
N LYS A 22 2.00 -10.48 -6.42
CA LYS A 22 3.02 -9.78 -5.62
C LYS A 22 3.93 -8.85 -6.43
N LYS A 23 3.51 -8.44 -7.62
CA LYS A 23 4.03 -7.23 -8.26
C LYS A 23 2.90 -6.24 -8.44
N PHE A 24 2.86 -5.22 -7.59
CA PHE A 24 2.14 -3.99 -7.88
C PHE A 24 2.73 -3.37 -9.16
N CYS A 25 2.21 -3.80 -10.32
CA CYS A 25 2.41 -3.16 -11.60
C CYS A 25 1.04 -2.77 -12.13
N TYR A 26 0.72 -1.48 -11.98
CA TYR A 26 -0.53 -0.84 -12.41
C TYR A 26 -0.60 -0.64 -13.92
N TYR A 27 -0.55 -1.74 -14.66
CA TYR A 27 -1.07 -1.89 -16.02
C TYR A 27 -1.36 -3.37 -16.21
N ASP A 28 -2.49 -3.85 -15.68
CA ASP A 28 -2.82 -5.27 -15.74
C ASP A 28 -4.02 -5.51 -16.66
N GLY A 29 -3.75 -6.12 -17.82
CA GLY A 29 -4.78 -6.57 -18.75
C GLY A 29 -5.68 -7.68 -18.15
N SER A 30 -5.28 -8.27 -17.03
CA SER A 30 -6.06 -9.27 -16.28
C SER A 30 -7.39 -8.70 -15.76
N SER A 31 -7.38 -7.44 -15.30
CA SER A 31 -8.56 -6.74 -14.77
C SER A 31 -9.62 -6.50 -15.85
N CYS A 32 -9.22 -6.33 -17.11
CA CYS A 32 -10.14 -6.10 -18.23
C CYS A 32 -10.88 -7.38 -18.64
N ILE A 33 -10.22 -8.54 -18.59
CA ILE A 33 -10.84 -9.84 -18.95
C ILE A 33 -11.86 -10.24 -17.89
N GLU A 34 -11.53 -10.04 -16.61
CA GLU A 34 -12.43 -10.32 -15.50
C GLU A 34 -13.71 -9.47 -15.60
N GLU A 35 -13.57 -8.15 -15.78
CA GLU A 35 -14.70 -7.24 -15.87
C GLU A 35 -15.60 -7.55 -17.08
N LEU A 36 -15.00 -7.89 -18.22
CA LEU A 36 -15.75 -8.30 -19.42
C LEU A 36 -16.58 -9.56 -19.14
N ALA A 37 -15.99 -10.58 -18.52
CA ALA A 37 -16.68 -11.83 -18.23
C ALA A 37 -17.82 -11.66 -17.23
N ILE A 38 -17.62 -10.83 -16.21
CA ILE A 38 -18.66 -10.45 -15.24
C ILE A 38 -19.82 -9.73 -15.97
N GLN A 39 -19.51 -8.77 -16.83
CA GLN A 39 -20.51 -8.03 -17.59
C GLN A 39 -21.29 -8.93 -18.57
N MET A 40 -20.63 -9.91 -19.20
CA MET A 40 -21.29 -10.91 -20.04
C MET A 40 -22.30 -11.74 -19.24
N LEU A 41 -21.90 -12.25 -18.06
CA LEU A 41 -22.80 -13.03 -17.20
C LEU A 41 -23.94 -12.20 -16.64
N LYS A 42 -23.69 -10.93 -16.32
CA LYS A 42 -24.72 -9.97 -15.89
C LYS A 42 -25.80 -9.78 -16.97
N ASN A 43 -25.38 -9.52 -18.22
CA ASN A 43 -26.31 -9.34 -19.33
C ASN A 43 -27.12 -10.62 -19.62
N LEU A 44 -26.50 -11.80 -19.53
CA LEU A 44 -27.19 -13.08 -19.67
C LEU A 44 -28.21 -13.31 -18.53
N PHE A 45 -27.85 -12.93 -17.31
CA PHE A 45 -28.73 -13.04 -16.14
C PHE A 45 -29.97 -12.14 -16.27
N GLU A 46 -29.80 -10.93 -16.80
CA GLU A 46 -30.90 -9.99 -17.05
C GLU A 46 -31.85 -10.50 -18.14
N ALA A 47 -31.30 -10.92 -19.29
CA ALA A 47 -32.08 -11.22 -20.49
C ALA A 47 -32.80 -12.58 -20.49
N HIS A 48 -32.33 -13.56 -19.71
CA HIS A 48 -32.81 -14.95 -19.83
C HIS A 48 -33.05 -15.64 -18.48
N ASP A 49 -34.31 -15.91 -18.13
CA ASP A 49 -34.70 -16.60 -16.90
C ASP A 49 -34.04 -17.98 -16.74
N MET A 50 -33.99 -18.76 -17.84
CA MET A 50 -33.34 -20.08 -17.85
C MET A 50 -31.83 -20.01 -17.54
N ALA A 51 -31.18 -18.88 -17.85
CA ALA A 51 -29.77 -18.69 -17.54
C ALA A 51 -29.54 -18.38 -16.05
N ARG A 52 -30.48 -17.73 -15.35
CA ARG A 52 -30.33 -17.32 -13.94
C ARG A 52 -30.02 -18.51 -13.02
N THR A 53 -30.86 -19.55 -13.11
CA THR A 53 -30.65 -20.78 -12.33
C THR A 53 -29.30 -21.44 -12.66
N LYS A 54 -28.94 -21.48 -13.95
CA LYS A 54 -27.67 -22.09 -14.37
C LYS A 54 -26.46 -21.28 -13.90
N ILE A 55 -26.52 -19.95 -13.96
CA ILE A 55 -25.45 -19.06 -13.49
C ILE A 55 -25.22 -19.27 -11.99
N ILE A 56 -26.27 -19.27 -11.17
CA ILE A 56 -26.14 -19.46 -9.71
C ILE A 56 -25.57 -20.85 -9.38
N GLU A 57 -26.07 -21.90 -10.02
CA GLU A 57 -25.54 -23.26 -9.81
C GLU A 57 -24.07 -23.40 -10.24
N GLN A 58 -23.71 -22.79 -11.37
CA GLN A 58 -22.33 -22.79 -11.85
C GLN A 58 -21.41 -21.96 -10.96
N SER A 59 -21.91 -20.86 -10.37
CA SER A 59 -21.18 -20.09 -9.37
C SER A 59 -20.98 -20.90 -8.09
N LYS A 60 -22.01 -21.58 -7.58
CA LYS A 60 -21.93 -22.46 -6.40
C LYS A 60 -20.86 -23.53 -6.57
N VAL A 61 -20.92 -24.32 -7.65
CA VAL A 61 -19.97 -25.40 -7.92
C VAL A 61 -18.54 -24.87 -7.97
N ARG A 62 -18.31 -23.77 -8.69
CA ARG A 62 -16.97 -23.20 -8.85
C ARG A 62 -16.41 -22.57 -7.58
N ILE A 63 -17.24 -21.91 -6.79
CA ILE A 63 -16.82 -21.37 -5.48
C ILE A 63 -16.30 -22.50 -4.59
N LEU A 64 -16.94 -23.67 -4.64
CA LEU A 64 -16.57 -24.84 -3.82
C LEU A 64 -15.41 -25.66 -4.40
N SER A 65 -15.22 -25.68 -5.72
CA SER A 65 -14.23 -26.54 -6.38
C SER A 65 -12.92 -25.85 -6.74
N MET A 66 -12.90 -24.50 -6.83
CA MET A 66 -11.74 -23.74 -7.29
C MET A 66 -10.84 -23.27 -6.15
N LYS A 67 -9.63 -22.81 -6.50
CA LYS A 67 -8.72 -22.18 -5.53
C LYS A 67 -9.32 -20.88 -4.98
N PRO A 68 -9.00 -20.48 -3.72
CA PRO A 68 -9.55 -19.27 -3.10
C PRO A 68 -9.39 -18.03 -3.97
N GLU A 69 -8.21 -17.83 -4.54
CA GLU A 69 -7.90 -16.69 -5.40
C GLU A 69 -8.85 -16.59 -6.60
N GLN A 70 -9.18 -17.72 -7.25
CA GLN A 70 -10.04 -17.73 -8.44
C GLN A 70 -11.53 -17.64 -8.06
N SER A 71 -11.90 -18.22 -6.92
CA SER A 71 -13.26 -18.14 -6.39
C SER A 71 -13.67 -16.69 -6.07
N MET A 72 -12.72 -15.81 -5.75
CA MET A 72 -12.98 -14.39 -5.46
C MET A 72 -13.65 -13.65 -6.62
N SER A 73 -13.26 -13.95 -7.87
CA SER A 73 -13.88 -13.36 -9.06
C SER A 73 -15.36 -13.77 -9.21
N ILE A 74 -15.67 -14.99 -8.80
CA ILE A 74 -17.03 -15.55 -8.86
C ILE A 74 -17.88 -15.03 -7.70
N VAL A 75 -17.30 -14.87 -6.51
CA VAL A 75 -17.96 -14.18 -5.39
C VAL A 75 -18.26 -12.73 -5.77
N ARG A 76 -17.36 -12.04 -6.47
CA ARG A 76 -17.59 -10.68 -6.99
C ARG A 76 -18.74 -10.64 -8.00
N LEU A 77 -18.80 -11.59 -8.93
CA LEU A 77 -19.94 -11.74 -9.82
C LEU A 77 -21.25 -11.90 -9.02
N LEU A 78 -21.27 -12.80 -8.04
CA LEU A 78 -22.45 -13.02 -7.19
C LEU A 78 -22.87 -11.73 -6.46
N ALA A 79 -21.92 -11.00 -5.88
CA ALA A 79 -22.16 -9.71 -5.23
C ALA A 79 -22.80 -8.69 -6.18
N GLN A 80 -22.30 -8.58 -7.41
CA GLN A 80 -22.86 -7.68 -8.41
C GLN A 80 -24.27 -8.11 -8.87
N LEU A 81 -24.51 -9.42 -9.03
CA LEU A 81 -25.83 -9.93 -9.38
C LEU A 81 -26.84 -9.63 -8.26
N ILE A 82 -26.46 -9.87 -6.99
CA ILE A 82 -27.27 -9.58 -5.81
C ILE A 82 -27.62 -8.09 -5.71
N ARG A 83 -26.64 -7.22 -5.91
CA ARG A 83 -26.84 -5.77 -5.84
C ARG A 83 -27.74 -5.24 -6.96
N ASN A 84 -27.63 -5.79 -8.16
CA ASN A 84 -28.34 -5.27 -9.34
C ASN A 84 -29.73 -5.91 -9.55
N TYR A 85 -29.91 -7.19 -9.19
CA TYR A 85 -31.15 -7.95 -9.42
C TYR A 85 -31.61 -8.72 -8.17
N PRO A 86 -31.82 -8.04 -7.02
CA PRO A 86 -32.05 -8.72 -5.75
C PRO A 86 -33.35 -9.54 -5.70
N TYR A 87 -34.41 -9.07 -6.38
CA TYR A 87 -35.69 -9.80 -6.45
C TYR A 87 -35.60 -11.10 -7.26
N ALA A 88 -34.86 -11.08 -8.38
CA ALA A 88 -34.65 -12.28 -9.20
C ALA A 88 -33.81 -13.34 -8.46
N ILE A 89 -32.93 -12.92 -7.56
CA ILE A 89 -32.13 -13.83 -6.73
C ILE A 89 -32.91 -14.36 -5.53
N LYS A 90 -33.92 -13.62 -5.05
CA LYS A 90 -34.80 -14.06 -3.96
C LYS A 90 -35.43 -15.43 -4.24
N GLU A 91 -35.84 -15.68 -5.48
CA GLU A 91 -36.40 -16.97 -5.93
C GLU A 91 -35.41 -18.14 -5.84
N HIS A 92 -34.13 -17.86 -5.62
CA HIS A 92 -33.03 -18.81 -5.61
C HIS A 92 -32.31 -18.87 -4.25
N VAL A 93 -32.92 -18.32 -3.19
CA VAL A 93 -32.38 -18.32 -1.81
C VAL A 93 -32.03 -19.72 -1.30
N SER A 94 -32.81 -20.75 -1.66
CA SER A 94 -32.51 -22.14 -1.26
C SER A 94 -31.11 -22.61 -1.70
N ARG A 95 -30.67 -22.21 -2.91
CA ARG A 95 -29.36 -22.58 -3.46
C ARG A 95 -28.22 -21.80 -2.80
N LEU A 96 -28.51 -20.58 -2.33
CA LEU A 96 -27.58 -19.79 -1.53
C LEU A 96 -27.44 -20.36 -0.11
N LYS A 97 -28.52 -20.90 0.45
CA LYS A 97 -28.48 -21.64 1.73
C LYS A 97 -27.61 -22.89 1.61
N GLU A 98 -27.79 -23.69 0.56
CA GLU A 98 -26.91 -24.84 0.28
C GLU A 98 -25.43 -24.43 0.17
N LEU A 99 -25.13 -23.26 -0.42
CA LEU A 99 -23.76 -22.76 -0.47
C LEU A 99 -23.25 -22.37 0.93
N LEU A 100 -24.10 -21.77 1.77
CA LEU A 100 -23.77 -21.41 3.15
C LEU A 100 -23.59 -22.63 4.08
N ASP A 101 -24.17 -23.79 3.79
CA ASP A 101 -23.87 -25.03 4.54
C ASP A 101 -22.37 -25.37 4.51
N TYR A 102 -21.67 -24.98 3.46
CA TYR A 102 -20.23 -25.16 3.29
C TYR A 102 -19.40 -24.08 3.97
N PHE A 103 -20.00 -23.06 4.60
CA PHE A 103 -19.28 -21.93 5.21
C PHE A 103 -18.12 -22.37 6.12
N THR A 104 -18.32 -23.40 6.96
CA THR A 104 -17.26 -23.89 7.87
C THR A 104 -16.17 -24.72 7.20
N TYR A 105 -16.28 -24.99 5.90
CA TYR A 105 -15.37 -25.82 5.11
C TYR A 105 -14.71 -25.04 3.97
N MET A 106 -15.11 -23.79 3.75
CA MET A 106 -14.55 -22.91 2.72
C MET A 106 -13.33 -22.15 3.27
N ASP A 107 -12.52 -21.58 2.38
CA ASP A 107 -11.47 -20.64 2.80
C ASP A 107 -12.09 -19.42 3.49
N GLY A 108 -11.51 -18.99 4.62
CA GLY A 108 -12.07 -17.92 5.44
C GLY A 108 -12.22 -16.58 4.72
N LYS A 109 -11.35 -16.25 3.75
CA LYS A 109 -11.50 -15.02 2.95
C LYS A 109 -12.70 -15.12 2.01
N VAL A 110 -12.86 -16.27 1.37
CA VAL A 110 -14.00 -16.56 0.49
C VAL A 110 -15.31 -16.54 1.28
N ALA A 111 -15.33 -17.17 2.46
CA ALA A 111 -16.48 -17.22 3.35
C ALA A 111 -16.91 -15.82 3.82
N SER A 112 -15.95 -14.99 4.25
CA SER A 112 -16.19 -13.59 4.65
C SER A 112 -16.78 -12.77 3.49
N CYS A 113 -16.15 -12.84 2.30
CA CYS A 113 -16.63 -12.11 1.13
C CYS A 113 -17.97 -12.62 0.62
N LEU A 114 -18.26 -13.92 0.76
CA LEU A 114 -19.56 -14.49 0.43
C LEU A 114 -20.67 -13.89 1.31
N VAL A 115 -20.47 -13.85 2.63
CA VAL A 115 -21.45 -13.24 3.54
C VAL A 115 -21.64 -11.76 3.23
N ALA A 116 -20.55 -11.00 3.05
CA ALA A 116 -20.60 -9.61 2.65
C ALA A 116 -21.41 -9.39 1.35
N SER A 117 -21.29 -10.32 0.39
CA SER A 117 -22.03 -10.29 -0.87
C SER A 117 -23.54 -10.55 -0.70
N LEU A 118 -23.93 -11.31 0.32
CA LEU A 118 -25.31 -11.68 0.63
C LEU A 118 -26.06 -10.62 1.44
N LEU A 119 -25.34 -9.69 2.10
CA LEU A 119 -25.92 -8.65 2.95
C LEU A 119 -27.10 -7.88 2.32
N PRO A 120 -27.09 -7.49 1.02
CA PRO A 120 -28.22 -6.78 0.44
C PRO A 120 -29.53 -7.59 0.41
N LEU A 121 -29.47 -8.92 0.42
CA LEU A 121 -30.65 -9.79 0.41
C LEU A 121 -31.40 -9.83 1.74
N ILE A 122 -30.72 -9.50 2.86
CA ILE A 122 -31.31 -9.48 4.21
C ILE A 122 -32.51 -8.53 4.26
N LYS A 123 -32.42 -7.39 3.55
CA LYS A 123 -33.49 -6.39 3.47
C LYS A 123 -34.77 -6.92 2.82
N ILE A 124 -34.69 -8.02 2.08
CA ILE A 124 -35.75 -8.53 1.21
C ILE A 124 -36.27 -9.90 1.67
N SER A 125 -35.45 -10.66 2.41
CA SER A 125 -35.77 -11.99 2.91
C SER A 125 -35.21 -12.18 4.32
N ARG A 126 -36.09 -12.39 5.29
CA ARG A 126 -35.69 -12.81 6.65
C ARG A 126 -35.16 -14.24 6.69
N ASP A 127 -35.67 -15.08 5.81
CA ASP A 127 -35.33 -16.50 5.74
C ASP A 127 -33.83 -16.74 5.43
N ILE A 128 -33.15 -15.83 4.72
CA ILE A 128 -31.69 -15.89 4.54
C ILE A 128 -30.94 -15.34 5.76
N LEU A 129 -31.49 -14.35 6.46
CA LEU A 129 -30.91 -13.78 7.68
C LEU A 129 -30.84 -14.82 8.79
N ASP A 130 -31.98 -15.45 9.12
CA ASP A 130 -32.06 -16.46 10.18
C ASP A 130 -31.10 -17.63 9.91
N TYR A 131 -31.01 -18.02 8.64
CA TYR A 131 -30.10 -19.07 8.21
C TYR A 131 -28.62 -18.64 8.28
N MET A 132 -28.28 -17.41 7.92
CA MET A 132 -26.92 -16.88 8.13
C MET A 132 -26.57 -16.84 9.61
N ILE A 133 -27.47 -16.39 10.48
CA ILE A 133 -27.28 -16.39 11.95
C ILE A 133 -27.04 -17.82 12.44
N LEU A 134 -27.81 -18.81 11.97
CA LEU A 134 -27.62 -20.22 12.31
C LEU A 134 -26.23 -20.74 11.91
N VAL A 135 -25.81 -20.46 10.67
CA VAL A 135 -24.51 -20.89 10.13
C VAL A 135 -23.35 -20.22 10.88
N ILE A 136 -23.44 -18.91 11.14
CA ILE A 136 -22.45 -18.16 11.90
C ILE A 136 -22.37 -18.67 13.33
N ARG A 137 -23.52 -18.90 13.98
CA ARG A 137 -23.58 -19.49 15.33
C ARG A 137 -22.84 -20.83 15.36
N LYS A 138 -23.05 -21.70 14.36
CA LYS A 138 -22.32 -22.98 14.22
C LYS A 138 -20.82 -22.76 13.97
N ALA A 139 -20.45 -21.78 13.16
CA ALA A 139 -19.06 -21.46 12.85
C ALA A 139 -18.27 -20.99 14.09
N MET A 140 -18.91 -20.26 15.01
CA MET A 140 -18.31 -19.79 16.28
C MET A 140 -17.91 -20.92 17.25
N PHE A 141 -18.28 -22.18 16.98
CA PHE A 141 -17.85 -23.35 17.74
C PHE A 141 -16.75 -24.17 17.06
N ARG A 142 -16.27 -23.75 15.88
CA ARG A 142 -15.11 -24.37 15.22
C ARG A 142 -13.81 -23.93 15.88
N ARG A 143 -12.74 -24.71 15.66
CA ARG A 143 -11.39 -24.44 16.17
C ARG A 143 -10.48 -23.74 15.17
N GLU A 144 -10.96 -23.49 13.95
CA GLU A 144 -10.16 -22.94 12.87
C GLU A 144 -10.23 -21.41 12.84
N ASP A 145 -9.09 -20.74 12.99
CA ASP A 145 -8.99 -19.29 13.13
C ASP A 145 -9.61 -18.54 11.95
N THR A 146 -9.38 -19.01 10.72
CA THR A 146 -9.84 -18.36 9.49
C THR A 146 -11.37 -18.29 9.42
N ILE A 147 -12.05 -19.35 9.85
CA ILE A 147 -13.51 -19.45 9.93
C ILE A 147 -14.05 -18.61 11.08
N LEU A 148 -13.39 -18.62 12.25
CA LEU A 148 -13.77 -17.78 13.38
C LEU A 148 -13.66 -16.29 13.04
N LEU A 149 -12.62 -15.90 12.28
CA LEU A 149 -12.45 -14.54 11.78
C LEU A 149 -13.55 -14.17 10.77
N ALA A 150 -13.89 -15.07 9.84
CA ALA A 150 -14.97 -14.86 8.89
C ALA A 150 -16.33 -14.71 9.60
N ALA A 151 -16.62 -15.58 10.56
CA ALA A 151 -17.83 -15.53 11.38
C ALA A 151 -17.91 -14.25 12.22
N THR A 152 -16.79 -13.81 12.80
CA THR A 152 -16.73 -12.57 13.59
C THR A 152 -17.02 -11.34 12.74
N ASN A 153 -16.39 -11.23 11.55
CA ASN A 153 -16.69 -10.14 10.62
C ASN A 153 -18.15 -10.17 10.17
N ALA A 154 -18.69 -11.35 9.87
CA ALA A 154 -20.08 -11.53 9.50
C ALA A 154 -21.06 -11.05 10.60
N ILE A 155 -20.77 -11.29 11.89
CA ILE A 155 -21.59 -10.76 13.00
C ILE A 155 -21.67 -9.23 12.93
N PHE A 156 -20.54 -8.55 12.78
CA PHE A 156 -20.53 -7.08 12.68
C PHE A 156 -21.25 -6.59 11.42
N ASP A 157 -21.00 -7.21 10.28
CA ASP A 157 -21.65 -6.84 9.02
C ASP A 157 -23.18 -6.96 9.10
N LEU A 158 -23.70 -8.02 9.74
CA LEU A 158 -25.13 -8.21 9.96
C LEU A 158 -25.72 -7.10 10.85
N ILE A 159 -25.06 -6.78 11.97
CA ILE A 159 -25.53 -5.73 12.89
C ILE A 159 -25.50 -4.35 12.22
N LEU A 160 -24.45 -4.06 11.44
CA LEU A 160 -24.31 -2.79 10.73
C LEU A 160 -25.40 -2.60 9.67
N VAL A 161 -25.78 -3.66 8.95
CA VAL A 161 -26.84 -3.60 7.94
C VAL A 161 -28.21 -3.36 8.55
N ASP A 162 -28.51 -4.00 9.69
CA ASP A 162 -29.75 -3.80 10.45
C ASP A 162 -29.93 -2.34 10.88
N LYS A 163 -28.85 -1.72 11.37
CA LYS A 163 -28.84 -0.32 11.81
C LYS A 163 -28.95 0.70 10.67
N GLN A 164 -28.55 0.34 9.46
CA GLN A 164 -28.68 1.19 8.27
C GLN A 164 -30.07 1.12 7.60
N SER A 165 -30.93 0.17 7.99
CA SER A 165 -32.34 0.15 7.56
C SER A 165 -33.20 0.99 8.51
N ASN A 166 -33.68 2.14 8.03
CA ASN A 166 -34.63 2.99 8.76
C ASN A 166 -36.00 2.32 8.98
N ASP A 167 -36.28 1.20 8.31
CA ASP A 167 -37.44 0.35 8.57
C ASP A 167 -37.00 -0.79 9.48
N SER A 168 -37.23 -0.65 10.79
CA SER A 168 -37.22 -1.81 11.68
C SER A 168 -38.33 -2.75 11.21
N LEU A 169 -37.96 -3.79 10.47
CA LEU A 169 -38.91 -4.85 10.13
C LEU A 169 -39.49 -5.35 11.47
N PRO A 170 -40.81 -5.34 11.68
CA PRO A 170 -41.38 -5.75 12.95
C PRO A 170 -41.02 -7.22 13.19
N PHE A 171 -40.21 -7.47 14.22
CA PHE A 171 -39.95 -8.81 14.71
C PHE A 171 -41.32 -9.42 15.05
N GLN A 172 -41.72 -10.45 14.30
CA GLN A 172 -42.85 -11.26 14.68
C GLN A 172 -42.23 -12.52 15.27
N ASP A 173 -42.38 -12.66 16.59
CA ASP A 173 -41.81 -13.75 17.36
C ASP A 173 -42.11 -15.09 16.71
N SER A 174 -41.06 -15.76 16.24
CA SER A 174 -41.12 -17.16 15.85
C SER A 174 -39.80 -17.82 16.17
N SER A 175 -39.58 -18.05 17.47
CA SER A 175 -39.29 -19.41 17.93
C SER A 175 -39.37 -19.55 19.45
N SER A 176 -40.08 -20.59 19.89
CA SER A 176 -39.94 -21.27 21.19
C SER A 176 -40.59 -20.63 22.43
N GLN A 177 -41.92 -20.51 22.46
CA GLN A 177 -42.65 -20.67 23.72
C GLN A 177 -43.65 -21.82 23.61
N ALA A 178 -43.33 -22.92 24.28
CA ALA A 178 -44.35 -23.83 24.74
C ALA A 178 -45.12 -23.14 25.89
N SER A 179 -46.44 -23.07 25.77
CA SER A 179 -47.40 -22.73 26.82
C SER A 179 -47.50 -21.25 27.23
N CYS A 180 -48.53 -20.55 26.73
CA CYS A 180 -49.67 -20.09 27.55
C CYS A 180 -50.53 -19.08 26.77
N SER A 181 -51.82 -19.40 26.65
CA SER A 181 -52.87 -18.53 26.15
C SER A 181 -53.14 -17.41 27.15
N GLN A 182 -52.70 -16.19 26.86
CA GLN A 182 -53.36 -14.95 27.27
C GLN A 182 -52.84 -13.79 26.41
N GLN A 183 -53.75 -13.24 25.63
CA GLN A 183 -53.56 -12.00 24.88
C GLN A 183 -53.18 -10.88 25.84
N ALA A 184 -51.97 -10.35 25.70
CA ALA A 184 -51.51 -9.13 26.36
C ALA A 184 -51.05 -8.13 25.30
N GLU A 185 -51.36 -6.88 25.57
CA GLU A 185 -51.46 -5.77 24.65
C GLU A 185 -50.14 -5.39 23.95
N ALA A 186 -50.28 -4.86 22.73
CA ALA A 186 -49.20 -4.39 21.89
C ALA A 186 -48.38 -3.29 22.59
N PHE A 187 -47.23 -3.66 23.16
CA PHE A 187 -46.17 -2.73 23.57
C PHE A 187 -44.91 -3.02 22.76
N GLY A 188 -44.53 -2.07 21.91
CA GLY A 188 -43.39 -2.15 21.01
C GLY A 188 -42.05 -2.18 21.75
N CYS A 189 -41.45 -3.35 21.82
CA CYS A 189 -40.03 -3.54 22.13
C CYS A 189 -39.44 -4.50 21.09
N THR A 190 -39.21 -4.00 19.87
CA THR A 190 -38.44 -4.70 18.84
C THR A 190 -37.01 -4.93 19.34
N GLY A 191 -36.67 -6.17 19.68
CA GLY A 191 -35.29 -6.57 19.97
C GLY A 191 -34.40 -6.31 18.77
N THR A 192 -33.29 -5.60 18.96
CA THR A 192 -32.34 -5.30 17.88
C THR A 192 -31.43 -6.52 17.63
N LEU A 193 -30.95 -6.75 16.40
CA LEU A 193 -30.04 -7.88 16.10
C LEU A 193 -28.78 -7.87 16.99
N TYR A 194 -28.37 -6.69 17.45
CA TYR A 194 -27.32 -6.55 18.45
C TYR A 194 -27.60 -7.36 19.73
N GLN A 195 -28.82 -7.32 20.26
CA GLN A 195 -29.20 -8.06 21.47
C GLN A 195 -29.23 -9.58 21.24
N GLU A 196 -29.58 -10.04 20.04
CA GLU A 196 -29.55 -11.47 19.71
C GLU A 196 -28.10 -11.99 19.58
N LEU A 197 -27.21 -11.17 19.03
CA LEU A 197 -25.83 -11.55 18.71
C LEU A 197 -24.82 -11.21 19.82
N ILE A 198 -25.21 -10.47 20.86
CA ILE A 198 -24.31 -10.11 21.97
C ILE A 198 -23.71 -11.33 22.68
N GLY A 199 -24.46 -12.43 22.80
CA GLY A 199 -23.95 -13.68 23.37
C GLY A 199 -22.83 -14.32 22.52
N LEU A 200 -22.88 -14.13 21.19
CA LEU A 200 -21.80 -14.57 20.29
C LEU A 200 -20.59 -13.64 20.38
N LEU A 201 -20.80 -12.34 20.54
CA LEU A 201 -19.73 -11.37 20.79
C LEU A 201 -19.01 -11.64 22.12
N GLN A 202 -19.75 -11.98 23.19
CA GLN A 202 -19.18 -12.42 24.46
C GLN A 202 -18.26 -13.62 24.29
N ARG A 203 -18.66 -14.59 23.45
CA ARG A 203 -17.84 -15.76 23.16
C ARG A 203 -16.52 -15.40 22.48
N CYS A 204 -16.47 -14.35 21.65
CA CYS A 204 -15.25 -13.87 21.02
C CYS A 204 -14.18 -13.43 22.04
N LEU A 205 -14.57 -12.91 23.21
CA LEU A 205 -13.64 -12.52 24.30
C LEU A 205 -12.87 -13.71 24.90
N TYR A 206 -13.34 -14.93 24.65
CA TYR A 206 -12.68 -16.17 25.11
C TYR A 206 -12.06 -16.96 23.95
N GLN A 207 -11.98 -16.39 22.74
CA GLN A 207 -11.28 -16.97 21.60
C GLN A 207 -9.82 -16.50 21.53
N GLN A 208 -9.10 -16.95 20.50
CA GLN A 208 -7.71 -16.57 20.26
C GLN A 208 -7.53 -15.07 19.93
N GLU A 209 -6.28 -14.60 20.03
CA GLU A 209 -5.86 -13.21 19.80
C GLU A 209 -6.44 -12.57 18.54
N LYS A 210 -6.33 -13.25 17.40
CA LYS A 210 -6.74 -12.70 16.09
C LYS A 210 -8.24 -12.37 16.08
N VAL A 211 -9.06 -13.23 16.70
CA VAL A 211 -10.51 -13.04 16.81
C VAL A 211 -10.82 -11.85 17.71
N LYS A 212 -10.13 -11.73 18.85
CA LYS A 212 -10.26 -10.59 19.76
C LYS A 212 -9.89 -9.26 19.10
N ARG A 213 -8.79 -9.19 18.35
CA ARG A 213 -8.40 -7.97 17.60
C ARG A 213 -9.48 -7.54 16.61
N VAL A 214 -10.03 -8.49 15.83
CA VAL A 214 -11.13 -8.21 14.90
C VAL A 214 -12.38 -7.75 15.67
N MET A 215 -12.71 -8.41 16.78
CA MET A 215 -13.83 -8.01 17.65
C MET A 215 -13.69 -6.57 18.14
N TYR A 216 -12.55 -6.19 18.72
CA TYR A 216 -12.33 -4.83 19.21
C TYR A 216 -12.43 -3.80 18.09
N SER A 217 -11.85 -4.06 16.92
CA SER A 217 -11.99 -3.17 15.76
C SER A 217 -13.44 -3.06 15.25
N GLY A 218 -14.19 -4.17 15.27
CA GLY A 218 -15.60 -4.22 14.87
C GLY A 218 -16.52 -3.47 15.83
N LEU A 219 -16.23 -3.50 17.14
CA LEU A 219 -16.98 -2.74 18.13
C LEU A 219 -16.82 -1.23 17.93
N VAL A 220 -15.63 -0.73 17.56
CA VAL A 220 -15.48 0.69 17.20
C VAL A 220 -16.35 1.05 16.00
N LYS A 221 -16.37 0.21 14.95
CA LYS A 221 -17.24 0.42 13.77
C LYS A 221 -18.70 0.55 14.16
N LEU A 222 -19.16 -0.33 15.06
CA LEU A 222 -20.54 -0.34 15.51
C LEU A 222 -20.91 0.95 16.25
N VAL A 223 -20.06 1.41 17.17
CA VAL A 223 -20.31 2.65 17.92
C VAL A 223 -20.23 3.90 17.04
N LEU A 224 -19.38 3.90 16.00
CA LEU A 224 -19.33 4.98 15.02
C LEU A 224 -20.65 5.11 14.22
N VAL A 225 -21.35 4.01 13.97
CA VAL A 225 -22.64 4.00 13.26
C VAL A 225 -23.82 4.22 14.21
N ASP A 226 -23.79 3.65 15.41
CA ASP A 226 -24.80 3.81 16.45
C ASP A 226 -24.15 4.14 17.81
N PRO A 227 -24.01 5.44 18.14
CA PRO A 227 -23.42 5.88 19.40
C PRO A 227 -24.16 5.41 20.65
N ALA A 228 -25.43 4.99 20.55
CA ALA A 228 -26.22 4.53 21.71
C ALA A 228 -25.69 3.20 22.27
N ILE A 229 -24.98 2.41 21.46
CA ILE A 229 -24.44 1.09 21.83
C ILE A 229 -23.14 1.21 22.66
N ALA A 230 -22.52 2.40 22.71
CA ALA A 230 -21.23 2.60 23.40
C ALA A 230 -21.24 2.14 24.86
N ARG A 231 -22.26 2.53 25.63
CA ARG A 231 -22.38 2.17 27.06
C ARG A 231 -22.57 0.66 27.26
N PRO A 232 -23.54 0.00 26.60
CA PRO A 232 -23.67 -1.46 26.64
C PRO A 232 -22.37 -2.22 26.30
N VAL A 233 -21.56 -1.71 25.37
CA VAL A 233 -20.28 -2.33 25.00
C VAL A 233 -19.21 -2.13 26.08
N LEU A 234 -19.15 -0.95 26.70
CA LEU A 234 -18.23 -0.71 27.82
C LEU A 234 -18.60 -1.60 29.02
N ASP A 235 -19.88 -1.73 29.35
CA ASP A 235 -20.36 -2.60 30.42
C ASP A 235 -20.04 -4.07 30.14
N LEU A 236 -20.13 -4.49 28.87
CA LEU A 236 -19.75 -5.83 28.42
C LEU A 236 -18.24 -6.12 28.63
N LEU A 237 -17.39 -5.12 28.39
CA LEU A 237 -15.93 -5.29 28.42
C LEU A 237 -15.31 -5.06 29.79
N LEU A 238 -15.95 -4.29 30.68
CA LEU A 238 -15.40 -3.94 31.99
C LEU A 238 -15.02 -5.18 32.83
N PRO A 239 -15.85 -6.22 32.98
CA PRO A 239 -15.48 -7.41 33.75
C PRO A 239 -14.29 -8.17 33.15
N HIS A 240 -14.11 -8.09 31.82
CA HIS A 240 -12.97 -8.69 31.12
C HIS A 240 -11.70 -7.87 31.36
N PHE A 241 -11.78 -6.53 31.26
CA PHE A 241 -10.66 -5.62 31.50
C PHE A 241 -10.11 -5.70 32.93
N LEU A 242 -10.99 -5.78 33.93
CA LEU A 242 -10.60 -5.87 35.36
C LEU A 242 -9.82 -7.16 35.71
N ARG A 243 -9.71 -8.14 34.81
CA ARG A 243 -8.81 -9.29 34.97
C ARG A 243 -7.34 -8.93 34.76
N PHE A 244 -7.06 -7.87 34.00
CA PHE A 244 -5.72 -7.44 33.60
C PHE A 244 -5.28 -6.13 34.27
N TYR A 245 -6.21 -5.46 34.96
CA TYR A 245 -5.99 -4.18 35.61
C TYR A 245 -6.59 -4.18 37.03
N LYS A 246 -5.77 -3.87 38.03
CA LYS A 246 -6.16 -3.80 39.45
C LYS A 246 -6.16 -2.35 39.95
N GLU A 247 -7.27 -1.92 40.54
CA GLU A 247 -7.46 -0.57 41.07
C GLU A 247 -6.85 -0.34 42.48
N ASP A 248 -5.71 -0.94 42.79
CA ASP A 248 -5.00 -0.71 44.06
C ASP A 248 -4.15 0.58 44.04
N ALA A 249 -3.61 0.97 45.20
CA ALA A 249 -2.85 2.22 45.39
C ALA A 249 -1.68 2.44 44.39
N ASP A 250 -1.08 1.36 43.89
CA ASP A 250 0.02 1.39 42.93
C ASP A 250 -0.41 1.14 41.47
N SER A 251 -1.70 0.86 41.20
CA SER A 251 -2.27 0.60 39.85
C SER A 251 -1.41 -0.33 38.98
N GLN A 252 -1.44 -1.64 39.23
CA GLN A 252 -0.58 -2.59 38.51
C GLN A 252 -1.24 -3.10 37.22
N LEU A 253 -0.52 -3.01 36.10
CA LEU A 253 -0.89 -3.59 34.82
C LEU A 253 -0.29 -5.00 34.69
N GLU A 254 -1.13 -6.03 34.70
CA GLU A 254 -0.65 -7.43 34.67
C GLU A 254 -0.35 -7.89 33.24
N LEU A 255 0.74 -7.39 32.64
CA LEU A 255 1.13 -7.78 31.28
C LEU A 255 1.47 -9.28 31.15
N THR A 256 1.88 -9.92 32.24
CA THR A 256 2.21 -11.35 32.28
C THR A 256 0.99 -12.25 32.13
N SER A 257 -0.20 -11.80 32.52
CA SER A 257 -1.45 -12.55 32.35
C SER A 257 -2.03 -12.44 30.94
N CYS A 258 -1.50 -11.53 30.11
CA CYS A 258 -1.87 -11.40 28.70
C CYS A 258 -1.18 -12.44 27.79
N VAL A 259 -0.22 -13.21 28.31
CA VAL A 259 0.66 -14.09 27.53
C VAL A 259 0.56 -15.53 28.05
N GLY A 260 0.12 -16.42 27.17
CA GLY A 260 -0.05 -17.85 27.42
C GLY A 260 1.11 -18.72 26.92
N LEU A 261 1.02 -20.02 27.23
CA LEU A 261 1.88 -21.04 26.65
C LEU A 261 1.01 -22.13 26.01
N GLU A 262 0.95 -22.14 24.67
CA GLU A 262 0.25 -23.16 23.90
C GLU A 262 1.27 -24.05 23.17
N ASN A 263 1.20 -25.37 23.38
CA ASN A 263 2.07 -26.35 22.73
C ASN A 263 3.59 -26.06 22.85
N GLY A 264 4.02 -25.46 23.97
CA GLY A 264 5.42 -25.08 24.20
C GLY A 264 5.88 -23.81 23.48
N LYS A 265 4.99 -23.13 22.75
CA LYS A 265 5.21 -21.81 22.15
C LYS A 265 4.50 -20.74 22.97
N VAL A 266 5.13 -19.58 23.11
CA VAL A 266 4.52 -18.44 23.77
C VAL A 266 3.57 -17.74 22.79
N VAL A 267 2.32 -17.53 23.20
CA VAL A 267 1.28 -16.89 22.39
C VAL A 267 0.66 -15.76 23.20
N ILE A 268 0.34 -14.64 22.54
CA ILE A 268 -0.44 -13.56 23.17
C ILE A 268 -1.88 -14.07 23.28
N GLU A 269 -2.39 -14.23 24.50
CA GLU A 269 -3.78 -14.64 24.72
C GLU A 269 -4.72 -13.42 24.67
N GLU A 270 -4.29 -12.30 25.23
CA GLU A 270 -5.07 -11.05 25.27
C GLU A 270 -4.29 -9.89 24.63
N PRO A 271 -4.76 -9.34 23.49
CA PRO A 271 -4.18 -8.14 22.90
C PRO A 271 -4.67 -6.90 23.65
N LEU A 272 -4.12 -6.66 24.84
CA LEU A 272 -4.52 -5.57 25.74
C LEU A 272 -4.33 -4.17 25.11
N ASP A 273 -3.33 -4.03 24.24
CA ASP A 273 -3.12 -2.85 23.39
C ASP A 273 -4.35 -2.54 22.52
N SER A 274 -4.95 -3.57 21.92
CA SER A 274 -6.13 -3.42 21.05
C SER A 274 -7.40 -3.14 21.85
N LEU A 275 -7.55 -3.74 23.03
CA LEU A 275 -8.65 -3.45 23.96
C LEU A 275 -8.59 -2.00 24.44
N LEU A 276 -7.42 -1.54 24.89
CA LEU A 276 -7.22 -0.15 25.32
C LEU A 276 -7.37 0.84 24.16
N SER A 277 -6.95 0.47 22.94
CA SER A 277 -7.22 1.24 21.73
C SER A 277 -8.72 1.43 21.51
N PHE A 278 -9.50 0.35 21.56
CA PHE A 278 -10.96 0.41 21.49
C PHE A 278 -11.53 1.37 22.55
N VAL A 279 -11.19 1.15 23.83
CA VAL A 279 -11.70 1.97 24.94
C VAL A 279 -11.34 3.44 24.76
N SER A 280 -10.08 3.73 24.43
CA SER A 280 -9.59 5.08 24.15
C SER A 280 -10.41 5.77 23.06
N TRP A 281 -10.67 5.08 21.94
CA TRP A 281 -11.47 5.63 20.86
C TRP A 281 -12.92 5.92 21.28
N ILE A 282 -13.57 5.02 22.00
CA ILE A 282 -14.94 5.25 22.50
C ILE A 282 -14.98 6.45 23.44
N LEU A 283 -13.99 6.56 24.33
CA LEU A 283 -13.89 7.69 25.27
C LEU A 283 -13.68 9.03 24.55
N LEU A 284 -12.92 9.04 23.46
CA LEU A 284 -12.67 10.23 22.64
C LEU A 284 -13.88 10.64 21.79
N LEU A 285 -14.67 9.66 21.33
CA LEU A 285 -15.83 9.88 20.46
C LEU A 285 -17.06 10.43 21.22
N GLN A 286 -17.17 10.20 22.53
CA GLN A 286 -18.26 10.76 23.34
C GLN A 286 -17.78 11.90 24.25
N PRO A 287 -17.89 13.18 23.83
CA PRO A 287 -17.59 14.29 24.71
C PRO A 287 -18.61 14.38 25.86
N HIS A 288 -18.12 14.67 27.07
CA HIS A 288 -18.97 15.10 28.19
C HIS A 288 -19.76 16.36 27.80
N GLY A 289 -21.09 16.28 27.89
CA GLY A 289 -21.98 17.44 27.89
C GLY A 289 -22.99 17.52 26.74
N GLN A 290 -24.05 16.71 26.79
CA GLN A 290 -25.40 17.21 26.54
C GLN A 290 -26.34 16.62 27.61
N SER A 291 -27.13 17.51 28.20
CA SER A 291 -28.02 17.34 29.33
C SER A 291 -28.95 16.12 29.18
N GLU A 292 -29.19 15.35 30.23
CA GLU A 292 -30.35 15.54 31.10
C GLU A 292 -31.56 16.17 30.35
N ASN A 293 -32.63 15.38 30.23
CA ASN A 293 -33.95 15.71 29.67
C ASN A 293 -34.16 15.42 28.17
N SER A 294 -34.30 14.14 27.81
CA SER A 294 -35.46 13.70 27.01
C SER A 294 -35.69 12.19 27.14
N SER A 295 -36.91 11.89 27.60
CA SER A 295 -37.58 10.58 27.75
C SER A 295 -36.94 9.52 28.64
N ASP A 296 -37.44 9.50 29.89
CA ASP A 296 -37.81 8.28 30.62
C ASP A 296 -38.36 7.20 29.68
N ALA A 297 -37.55 6.20 29.39
CA ALA A 297 -38.01 4.87 29.04
C ALA A 297 -37.03 3.89 29.66
N SER A 298 -37.40 3.40 30.83
CA SER A 298 -36.68 2.40 31.60
C SER A 298 -36.64 1.07 30.84
N TRP A 299 -35.51 0.78 30.19
CA TRP A 299 -35.26 -0.54 29.61
C TRP A 299 -34.82 -1.52 30.71
N THR A 300 -35.78 -2.30 31.21
CA THR A 300 -35.55 -3.44 32.11
C THR A 300 -35.22 -4.69 31.28
N CYS A 301 -33.99 -4.81 30.79
CA CYS A 301 -33.51 -6.06 30.22
C CYS A 301 -32.69 -6.81 31.26
N PHE A 302 -33.39 -7.45 32.21
CA PHE A 302 -33.00 -8.69 32.93
C PHE A 302 -34.14 -9.05 33.88
N GLY A 303 -34.79 -10.19 33.62
CA GLY A 303 -35.76 -10.78 34.53
C GLY A 303 -35.08 -11.50 35.69
N PHE A 304 -34.39 -10.76 36.56
CA PHE A 304 -34.13 -11.12 37.96
C PHE A 304 -33.97 -9.83 38.76
N SER A 305 -34.93 -9.55 39.66
CA SER A 305 -34.93 -8.37 40.50
C SER A 305 -33.82 -8.43 41.55
N LEU A 306 -32.79 -7.58 41.42
CA LEU A 306 -32.05 -7.02 42.56
C LEU A 306 -31.96 -5.51 42.37
N SER A 307 -32.63 -4.78 43.25
CA SER A 307 -32.85 -3.33 43.22
C SER A 307 -31.60 -2.50 43.59
N GLN A 308 -30.48 -2.72 42.90
CA GLN A 308 -29.20 -2.02 43.19
C GLN A 308 -28.39 -1.55 41.96
N ASP A 309 -28.89 -1.76 40.73
CA ASP A 309 -28.12 -1.53 39.48
C ASP A 309 -28.25 -0.14 38.84
N GLU A 310 -28.89 0.84 39.48
CA GLU A 310 -28.91 2.23 38.96
C GLU A 310 -27.61 2.99 39.24
N VAL A 311 -26.87 2.62 40.29
CA VAL A 311 -25.57 3.24 40.64
C VAL A 311 -24.44 2.67 39.79
N GLY A 312 -24.54 1.40 39.34
CA GLY A 312 -23.55 0.73 38.49
C GLY A 312 -23.38 1.31 37.08
N ARG A 313 -24.44 1.97 36.56
CA ARG A 313 -24.52 2.44 35.17
C ARG A 313 -23.72 3.70 34.84
N ARG A 314 -23.18 4.42 35.84
CA ARG A 314 -22.16 5.48 35.63
C ARG A 314 -20.73 5.00 35.82
N LEU A 315 -20.53 3.81 36.40
CA LEU A 315 -19.20 3.35 36.85
C LEU A 315 -18.28 2.93 35.71
N SER A 316 -18.78 2.29 34.65
CA SER A 316 -17.90 1.70 33.62
C SER A 316 -17.08 2.74 32.85
N TRP A 317 -17.71 3.83 32.42
CA TRP A 317 -17.04 4.95 31.77
C TRP A 317 -15.99 5.59 32.69
N ASP A 318 -16.37 5.90 33.93
CA ASP A 318 -15.50 6.57 34.91
C ASP A 318 -14.32 5.68 35.31
N SER A 319 -14.54 4.36 35.47
CA SER A 319 -13.50 3.36 35.71
C SER A 319 -12.50 3.28 34.55
N PHE A 320 -12.97 3.20 33.30
CA PHE A 320 -12.07 3.15 32.14
C PHE A 320 -11.28 4.46 31.96
N SER A 321 -11.93 5.62 32.15
CA SER A 321 -11.28 6.93 32.10
C SER A 321 -10.19 7.06 33.18
N THR A 322 -10.52 6.68 34.42
CA THR A 322 -9.58 6.69 35.55
C THR A 322 -8.42 5.71 35.31
N ALA A 323 -8.70 4.53 34.75
CA ALA A 323 -7.68 3.55 34.40
C ALA A 323 -6.71 4.08 33.34
N LEU A 324 -7.19 4.69 32.24
CA LEU A 324 -6.32 5.27 31.22
C LEU A 324 -5.44 6.41 31.76
N LEU A 325 -5.99 7.27 32.63
CA LEU A 325 -5.20 8.33 33.28
C LEU A 325 -4.12 7.77 34.20
N LYS A 326 -4.41 6.70 34.94
CA LYS A 326 -3.43 6.00 35.78
C LYS A 326 -2.36 5.31 34.92
N ILE A 327 -2.74 4.63 33.82
CA ILE A 327 -1.80 4.03 32.86
C ILE A 327 -0.87 5.08 32.25
N ARG A 328 -1.40 6.23 31.83
CA ARG A 328 -0.60 7.37 31.34
C ARG A 328 0.40 7.88 32.39
N LYS A 329 0.01 7.91 33.67
CA LYS A 329 0.92 8.26 34.78
C LYS A 329 1.99 7.20 35.02
N LEU A 330 1.67 5.91 34.93
CA LEU A 330 2.62 4.80 35.09
C LEU A 330 3.71 4.86 34.02
N LEU A 331 3.33 5.01 32.74
CA LEU A 331 4.28 5.17 31.63
C LEU A 331 5.21 6.39 31.78
N ARG A 332 4.81 7.38 32.60
CA ARG A 332 5.61 8.59 32.89
C ARG A 332 6.49 8.43 34.13
N ALA A 333 5.95 7.84 35.19
CA ALA A 333 6.62 7.70 36.49
C ALA A 333 7.66 6.57 36.46
N GLU A 334 7.34 5.49 35.77
CA GLU A 334 8.26 4.40 35.52
C GLU A 334 9.04 4.68 34.24
N LYS A 335 10.33 5.00 34.37
CA LYS A 335 11.30 4.34 33.48
C LYS A 335 11.19 2.87 33.84
N LEU A 336 10.19 2.17 33.30
CA LEU A 336 9.92 0.76 33.56
C LEU A 336 11.28 0.07 33.55
N GLU A 337 11.75 -0.39 34.71
CA GLU A 337 13.05 -1.05 34.85
C GLU A 337 12.97 -2.29 33.94
N VAL A 338 13.39 -2.10 32.69
CA VAL A 338 12.88 -2.81 31.51
C VAL A 338 12.83 -4.31 31.77
N LEU A 339 11.64 -4.78 32.14
CA LEU A 339 11.24 -6.18 32.10
C LEU A 339 12.14 -7.17 32.86
N GLY A 340 12.67 -6.73 33.99
CA GLY A 340 13.39 -7.56 34.97
C GLY A 340 14.80 -7.08 35.23
N GLN A 341 15.13 -6.92 36.51
CA GLN A 341 16.50 -7.06 37.03
C GLN A 341 17.19 -8.22 36.31
N ARG A 342 18.49 -8.05 36.00
CA ARG A 342 19.42 -9.07 35.50
C ARG A 342 18.78 -10.46 35.51
N ALA A 343 18.38 -10.97 34.35
CA ALA A 343 18.23 -12.41 34.21
C ALA A 343 19.59 -12.99 34.61
N ASP A 344 19.67 -13.49 35.84
CA ASP A 344 20.79 -14.30 36.28
C ASP A 344 21.02 -15.34 35.19
N SER A 345 22.28 -15.54 34.89
CA SER A 345 22.80 -16.46 33.89
C SER A 345 22.14 -17.84 34.02
N GLY A 346 21.00 -18.05 33.34
CA GLY A 346 20.22 -19.29 33.48
C GLY A 346 18.79 -19.33 32.91
N SER A 347 18.12 -18.22 32.54
CA SER A 347 16.70 -18.32 32.13
C SER A 347 16.46 -18.99 30.77
N GLY A 348 15.48 -19.90 30.72
CA GLY A 348 15.11 -20.73 29.56
C GLY A 348 14.61 -19.95 28.34
N SER A 349 14.47 -20.61 27.18
CA SER A 349 14.00 -19.99 25.92
C SER A 349 12.60 -19.37 26.02
N SER A 350 11.70 -19.98 26.80
CA SER A 350 10.29 -19.56 26.94
C SER A 350 10.11 -18.22 27.69
N GLU A 351 10.90 -17.95 28.73
CA GLU A 351 10.78 -16.70 29.51
C GLU A 351 11.22 -15.46 28.71
N LYS A 352 12.22 -15.65 27.84
CA LYS A 352 12.67 -14.63 26.88
C LYS A 352 11.63 -14.34 25.81
N GLU A 353 10.78 -15.30 25.47
CA GLU A 353 9.72 -15.13 24.48
C GLU A 353 8.47 -14.48 25.10
N ARG A 354 8.17 -14.80 26.37
CA ARG A 354 7.14 -14.09 27.16
C ARG A 354 7.46 -12.62 27.33
N THR A 355 8.70 -12.31 27.71
CA THR A 355 9.16 -10.92 27.86
C THR A 355 9.06 -10.15 26.54
N LYS A 356 9.44 -10.76 25.40
CA LYS A 356 9.22 -10.15 24.09
C LYS A 356 7.74 -9.85 23.81
N SER A 357 6.84 -10.79 24.10
CA SER A 357 5.39 -10.62 23.88
C SER A 357 4.81 -9.49 24.76
N CYS A 358 5.21 -9.41 26.03
CA CYS A 358 4.83 -8.29 26.91
C CYS A 358 5.37 -6.95 26.40
N THR A 359 6.59 -6.93 25.87
CA THR A 359 7.21 -5.73 25.28
C THR A 359 6.40 -5.22 24.09
N ILE A 360 5.95 -6.13 23.25
CA ILE A 360 5.11 -5.82 22.08
C ILE A 360 3.78 -5.18 22.51
N ILE A 361 3.11 -5.75 23.53
CA ILE A 361 1.87 -5.18 24.09
C ILE A 361 2.14 -3.77 24.65
N LEU A 362 3.24 -3.58 25.39
CA LEU A 362 3.61 -2.29 25.97
C LEU A 362 3.86 -1.20 24.91
N LEU A 363 4.49 -1.56 23.78
CA LEU A 363 4.66 -0.64 22.64
C LEU A 363 3.29 -0.21 22.09
N GLY A 364 2.36 -1.14 21.91
CA GLY A 364 0.99 -0.84 21.48
C GLY A 364 0.22 0.03 22.47
N ILE A 365 0.36 -0.19 23.78
CA ILE A 365 -0.24 0.66 24.82
C ILE A 365 0.33 2.07 24.77
N THR A 366 1.65 2.20 24.54
CA THR A 366 2.31 3.50 24.38
C THR A 366 1.73 4.26 23.18
N GLU A 367 1.48 3.58 22.06
CA GLU A 367 0.82 4.17 20.88
C GLU A 367 -0.62 4.62 21.16
N VAL A 368 -1.39 3.86 21.95
CA VAL A 368 -2.74 4.26 22.36
C VAL A 368 -2.70 5.55 23.19
N VAL A 369 -1.74 5.68 24.10
CA VAL A 369 -1.55 6.90 24.90
C VAL A 369 -1.04 8.07 24.05
N LEU A 370 -0.21 7.82 23.04
CA LEU A 370 0.18 8.85 22.07
C LEU A 370 -1.04 9.42 21.32
N ASN A 371 -2.01 8.58 20.93
CA ASN A 371 -3.25 9.07 20.32
C ASN A 371 -4.07 9.95 21.27
N THR A 372 -4.24 9.57 22.54
CA THR A 372 -5.01 10.38 23.49
C THR A 372 -4.36 11.75 23.70
N ILE A 373 -3.04 11.78 23.91
CA ILE A 373 -2.27 13.02 24.07
C ILE A 373 -2.36 13.90 22.83
N ALA A 374 -2.25 13.31 21.63
CA ALA A 374 -2.39 14.05 20.39
C ALA A 374 -3.79 14.68 20.25
N THR A 375 -4.85 13.93 20.53
CA THR A 375 -6.21 14.51 20.48
C THR A 375 -6.44 15.60 21.52
N GLU A 376 -5.82 15.53 22.70
CA GLU A 376 -5.83 16.61 23.68
C GLU A 376 -5.01 17.83 23.21
N LEU A 377 -3.87 17.60 22.57
CA LEU A 377 -2.99 18.63 22.03
C LEU A 377 -3.68 19.45 20.94
N GLU A 378 -4.49 18.78 20.10
CA GLU A 378 -5.32 19.41 19.07
C GLU A 378 -6.30 20.45 19.64
N LYS A 379 -6.79 20.20 20.87
CA LYS A 379 -7.77 21.06 21.58
C LYS A 379 -7.10 22.06 22.53
N ALA A 380 -5.83 21.91 22.85
CA ALA A 380 -5.14 22.69 23.87
C ALA A 380 -4.50 23.98 23.31
N THR A 381 -4.57 25.06 24.10
CA THR A 381 -3.94 26.36 23.81
C THR A 381 -3.06 26.84 24.97
N GLY A 382 -2.03 27.64 24.69
CA GLY A 382 -1.13 28.22 25.70
C GLY A 382 -0.18 27.20 26.37
N ASP A 383 0.07 27.36 27.67
CA ASP A 383 1.07 26.56 28.41
C ASP A 383 0.76 25.07 28.46
N LYS A 384 -0.53 24.70 28.44
CA LYS A 384 -0.97 23.29 28.39
C LYS A 384 -0.48 22.59 27.11
N ARG A 385 -0.42 23.31 25.99
CA ARG A 385 0.07 22.80 24.71
C ARG A 385 1.56 22.43 24.80
N VAL A 386 2.38 23.31 25.36
CA VAL A 386 3.83 23.08 25.53
C VAL A 386 4.09 21.88 26.45
N GLN A 387 3.29 21.72 27.51
CA GLN A 387 3.41 20.57 28.41
C GLN A 387 3.06 19.24 27.70
N LEU A 388 1.99 19.23 26.90
CA LEU A 388 1.59 18.07 26.10
C LEU A 388 2.60 17.74 24.99
N GLU A 389 3.19 18.75 24.34
CA GLU A 389 4.26 18.56 23.34
C GLU A 389 5.50 17.91 23.96
N LYS A 390 5.89 18.35 25.16
CA LYS A 390 7.00 17.74 25.90
C LYS A 390 6.68 16.29 26.28
N GLU A 391 5.48 16.05 26.79
CA GLU A 391 5.03 14.70 27.15
C GLU A 391 5.03 13.74 25.96
N LEU A 392 4.56 14.21 24.81
CA LEU A 392 4.55 13.45 23.57
C LEU A 392 5.98 13.08 23.13
N ILE A 393 6.94 14.01 23.23
CA ILE A 393 8.35 13.74 22.92
C ILE A 393 8.93 12.69 23.88
N ASP A 394 8.70 12.84 25.19
CA ASP A 394 9.21 11.92 26.21
C ASP A 394 8.69 10.48 25.98
N LEU A 395 7.41 10.32 25.57
CA LEU A 395 6.83 9.01 25.24
C LEU A 395 7.36 8.42 23.93
N VAL A 396 7.65 9.24 22.91
CA VAL A 396 8.29 8.75 21.68
C VAL A 396 9.71 8.27 21.96
N GLU A 397 10.47 8.97 22.82
CA GLU A 397 11.78 8.52 23.25
C GLU A 397 11.69 7.19 24.03
N PHE A 398 10.68 7.04 24.89
CA PHE A 398 10.40 5.78 25.59
C PHE A 398 10.09 4.64 24.60
N HIS A 399 9.18 4.85 23.64
CA HIS A 399 8.84 3.85 22.62
C HIS A 399 10.09 3.40 21.85
N HIS A 400 10.89 4.35 21.38
CA HIS A 400 12.13 4.04 20.64
C HIS A 400 13.16 3.27 21.49
N LEU A 401 13.28 3.58 22.79
CA LEU A 401 14.14 2.83 23.70
C LEU A 401 13.68 1.37 23.81
N VAL A 402 12.37 1.17 24.01
CA VAL A 402 11.76 -0.16 24.14
C VAL A 402 11.90 -0.96 22.83
N GLU A 403 11.68 -0.35 21.68
CA GLU A 403 11.88 -0.97 20.35
C GLU A 403 13.33 -1.44 20.14
N LYS A 404 14.32 -0.63 20.55
CA LYS A 404 15.74 -0.98 20.45
C LYS A 404 16.12 -2.21 21.30
N HIS A 405 15.41 -2.47 22.40
CA HIS A 405 15.62 -3.66 23.21
C HIS A 405 15.19 -4.95 22.50
N LEU A 406 14.23 -4.85 21.56
CA LEU A 406 13.75 -5.97 20.77
C LEU A 406 14.71 -6.34 19.61
N GLY A 407 15.46 -5.36 19.09
CA GLY A 407 16.31 -5.48 17.90
C GLY A 407 17.77 -5.96 18.09
N LYS A 408 18.22 -6.39 19.28
CA LYS A 408 19.60 -6.89 19.48
C LYS A 408 19.66 -8.43 19.51
N PRO A 409 20.08 -9.12 18.43
CA PRO A 409 20.53 -10.50 18.51
C PRO A 409 21.89 -10.57 19.21
N ARG A 410 22.11 -11.61 20.02
CA ARG A 410 23.37 -11.85 20.75
C ARG A 410 24.57 -11.86 19.81
N GLN A 411 25.60 -11.06 20.14
CA GLN A 411 26.95 -11.25 19.64
C GLN A 411 27.43 -12.65 20.05
N ILE A 412 27.57 -13.54 19.08
CA ILE A 412 28.49 -14.68 19.20
C ILE A 412 29.83 -14.20 18.63
N ASN A 413 30.86 -14.31 19.45
CA ASN A 413 32.22 -13.92 19.11
C ASN A 413 32.71 -14.67 17.86
N GLY A 414 33.35 -13.92 16.95
CA GLY A 414 34.19 -14.46 15.89
C GLY A 414 33.63 -14.29 14.48
N LEU A 415 34.29 -13.42 13.72
CA LEU A 415 34.28 -13.28 12.25
C LEU A 415 33.31 -12.25 11.63
N ARG A 416 33.90 -11.08 11.34
CA ARG A 416 33.60 -10.08 10.29
C ARG A 416 32.12 -9.70 10.05
N LYS A 417 31.81 -8.46 10.48
CA LYS A 417 30.77 -7.57 9.94
C LYS A 417 30.56 -7.80 8.43
N ALA A 418 29.45 -8.42 8.06
CA ALA A 418 28.95 -8.46 6.69
C ALA A 418 27.80 -7.44 6.56
N ASN A 419 27.98 -6.53 5.61
CA ASN A 419 27.00 -5.51 5.22
C ASN A 419 25.67 -6.16 4.81
N VAL A 420 24.56 -5.62 5.29
CA VAL A 420 23.23 -5.89 4.75
C VAL A 420 23.20 -5.34 3.33
N ARG A 421 23.49 -6.22 2.37
CA ARG A 421 23.28 -6.00 0.93
C ARG A 421 21.86 -6.42 0.60
N THR A 422 21.05 -5.47 0.18
CA THR A 422 19.79 -5.71 -0.54
C THR A 422 20.12 -6.06 -1.98
N THR A 423 20.18 -7.35 -2.29
CA THR A 423 20.02 -7.91 -3.64
C THR A 423 19.48 -9.33 -3.56
N ALA A 424 18.64 -9.67 -4.54
CA ALA A 424 18.07 -10.97 -4.87
C ALA A 424 16.79 -11.37 -4.12
N ILE A 425 15.73 -11.47 -4.92
CA ILE A 425 14.50 -12.19 -4.66
C ILE A 425 14.88 -13.67 -4.65
N ASP A 426 14.86 -14.30 -3.48
CA ASP A 426 14.82 -15.75 -3.37
C ASP A 426 13.54 -16.16 -2.64
N ILE A 427 13.00 -17.26 -3.15
CA ILE A 427 11.78 -17.96 -2.76
C ILE A 427 11.83 -18.27 -1.25
N PRO A 428 10.74 -18.08 -0.46
CA PRO A 428 10.74 -18.52 0.91
C PRO A 428 10.52 -20.03 0.94
N ASP A 429 11.62 -20.78 0.99
CA ASP A 429 11.56 -22.14 1.50
C ASP A 429 11.27 -22.09 3.00
N HIS A 430 10.26 -22.85 3.39
CA HIS A 430 9.83 -23.04 4.77
C HIS A 430 10.97 -23.63 5.61
N THR A 431 11.66 -22.79 6.40
CA THR A 431 12.28 -23.21 7.67
C THR A 431 12.63 -21.99 8.53
N ASP A 432 11.85 -21.82 9.62
CA ASP A 432 12.14 -21.17 10.90
C ASP A 432 13.11 -19.97 10.96
N SER A 433 12.53 -18.76 10.91
CA SER A 433 13.05 -17.54 11.54
C SER A 433 11.89 -16.59 11.88
N GLY A 434 11.14 -16.90 12.95
CA GLY A 434 9.88 -16.22 13.30
C GLY A 434 9.99 -14.85 13.98
N CYS A 435 11.19 -14.31 14.22
CA CYS A 435 11.36 -13.17 15.14
C CYS A 435 11.38 -11.78 14.47
N THR A 436 11.68 -11.69 13.18
CA THR A 436 11.62 -10.40 12.42
C THR A 436 10.27 -10.14 11.77
N THR A 437 9.44 -11.18 11.60
CA THR A 437 8.10 -11.07 11.01
C THR A 437 7.05 -10.54 11.99
N LEU A 438 7.17 -10.83 13.28
CA LEU A 438 6.17 -10.45 14.30
C LEU A 438 6.02 -8.94 14.53
N ILE A 439 7.11 -8.17 14.48
CA ILE A 439 7.07 -6.70 14.64
C ILE A 439 6.58 -6.03 13.35
N GLN A 440 6.83 -6.66 12.20
CA GLN A 440 6.46 -6.15 10.89
C GLN A 440 4.97 -6.44 10.56
N GLU A 441 4.34 -7.39 11.26
CA GLU A 441 2.93 -7.74 11.11
C GLU A 441 1.99 -6.92 12.00
N GLN A 442 2.47 -6.30 13.09
CA GLN A 442 1.63 -5.45 13.93
C GLN A 442 1.57 -4.03 13.36
N MET A 443 0.38 -3.66 12.90
CA MET A 443 0.11 -2.33 12.39
C MET A 443 0.14 -1.32 13.54
N PRO A 444 0.83 -0.17 13.39
CA PRO A 444 0.81 0.86 14.42
C PRO A 444 -0.63 1.33 14.64
N LEU A 445 -1.03 1.51 15.90
CA LEU A 445 -2.39 1.88 16.29
C LEU A 445 -2.65 3.40 16.17
N LEU A 446 -1.73 4.14 15.56
CA LEU A 446 -1.74 5.60 15.47
C LEU A 446 -2.65 6.10 14.35
N ALA A 447 -3.45 7.13 14.66
CA ALA A 447 -4.29 7.79 13.67
C ALA A 447 -3.51 8.83 12.84
N THR A 448 -4.06 9.15 11.67
CA THR A 448 -3.49 10.15 10.74
C THR A 448 -3.32 11.52 11.38
N SER A 449 -4.27 11.96 12.22
CA SER A 449 -4.18 13.21 12.97
C SER A 449 -2.99 13.21 13.94
N THR A 450 -2.81 12.13 14.69
CA THR A 450 -1.66 11.93 15.58
C THR A 450 -0.34 11.98 14.82
N ILE A 451 -0.24 11.30 13.68
CA ILE A 451 0.97 11.32 12.85
C ILE A 451 1.24 12.73 12.31
N ASN A 452 0.21 13.45 11.90
CA ASN A 452 0.34 14.84 11.45
C ASN A 452 0.87 15.75 12.57
N GLN A 453 0.36 15.60 13.79
CA GLN A 453 0.84 16.37 14.93
C GLN A 453 2.27 16.00 15.33
N LEU A 454 2.62 14.71 15.28
CA LEU A 454 4.00 14.26 15.47
C LEU A 454 4.94 14.89 14.42
N LEU A 455 4.51 14.96 13.16
CA LEU A 455 5.26 15.65 12.10
C LEU A 455 5.39 17.16 12.38
N GLN A 456 4.34 17.83 12.84
CA GLN A 456 4.39 19.26 13.16
C GLN A 456 5.28 19.58 14.37
N THR A 457 5.17 18.80 15.44
CA THR A 457 5.98 18.97 16.66
C THR A 457 7.46 18.65 16.41
N THR A 458 7.75 17.64 15.58
CA THR A 458 9.11 17.36 15.13
C THR A 458 9.67 18.48 14.26
N LEU A 459 8.88 19.03 13.33
CA LEU A 459 9.28 20.17 12.50
C LEU A 459 9.57 21.42 13.34
N GLY A 460 8.68 21.74 14.29
CA GLY A 460 8.85 22.88 15.20
C GLY A 460 10.07 22.76 16.11
N SER A 461 10.28 21.59 16.71
CA SER A 461 11.45 21.33 17.56
C SER A 461 12.76 21.30 16.77
N TYR A 462 12.75 20.85 15.51
CA TYR A 462 13.91 20.89 14.63
C TYR A 462 14.28 22.32 14.23
N ASN A 463 13.29 23.13 13.83
CA ASN A 463 13.49 24.54 13.46
C ASN A 463 14.03 25.37 14.62
N ALA A 464 13.48 25.20 15.83
CA ALA A 464 13.95 25.90 17.03
C ALA A 464 15.40 25.52 17.42
N LYS A 465 15.83 24.29 17.14
CA LYS A 465 17.22 23.84 17.38
C LYS A 465 18.17 24.35 16.29
N PHE A 466 17.72 24.47 15.04
CA PHE A 466 18.50 24.99 13.92
C PHE A 466 18.73 26.51 14.02
N SER A 467 17.70 27.29 14.38
CA SER A 467 17.82 28.72 14.63
C SER A 467 18.75 29.04 15.80
N ASN A 468 18.67 28.28 16.89
CA ASN A 468 19.58 28.41 18.03
C ASN A 468 21.03 28.01 17.70
N ALA A 469 21.26 27.07 16.77
CA ALA A 469 22.61 26.69 16.34
C ALA A 469 23.30 27.81 15.51
N ILE A 470 22.53 28.61 14.77
CA ILE A 470 23.04 29.78 14.04
C ILE A 470 23.36 30.93 15.00
N ALA A 471 22.55 31.12 16.06
CA ALA A 471 22.80 32.16 17.06
C ALA A 471 23.94 31.84 18.04
N THR A 472 24.19 30.55 18.33
CA THR A 472 25.22 30.11 19.30
C THR A 472 26.60 29.84 18.69
N SER A 473 26.81 30.08 17.39
CA SER A 473 28.14 30.01 16.78
C SER A 473 29.08 31.16 17.18
N GLN A 474 28.69 32.01 18.14
CA GLN A 474 29.52 33.10 18.67
C GLN A 474 29.86 33.02 20.17
N SER A 475 29.52 31.95 20.91
CA SER A 475 30.03 31.80 22.28
C SER A 475 30.20 30.34 22.76
N LEU A 476 31.24 30.14 23.58
CA LEU A 476 31.87 28.89 23.98
C LEU A 476 30.92 27.75 24.43
N GLY A 477 31.13 26.57 23.83
CA GLY A 477 31.59 25.34 24.50
C GLY A 477 30.80 24.74 25.68
N GLN A 478 30.28 23.52 25.43
CA GLN A 478 29.86 22.46 26.38
C GLN A 478 28.38 22.46 26.83
N SER A 479 27.54 21.68 26.12
CA SER A 479 26.41 20.87 26.68
C SER A 479 25.44 20.27 25.62
N SER A 480 25.68 20.42 24.30
CA SER A 480 24.69 20.03 23.27
C SER A 480 24.71 18.57 22.79
N PHE A 481 25.61 17.72 23.30
CA PHE A 481 25.88 16.40 22.70
C PHE A 481 24.77 15.33 22.90
N ASN A 482 23.97 15.40 23.97
CA ASN A 482 22.90 14.41 24.24
C ASN A 482 21.53 14.78 23.65
N LYS A 483 21.30 16.05 23.24
CA LYS A 483 19.98 16.55 22.79
C LYS A 483 19.75 16.48 21.27
N ASN A 484 20.79 16.17 20.50
CA ASN A 484 20.73 16.09 19.03
C ASN A 484 20.52 14.67 18.50
N THR A 485 20.95 13.65 19.25
CA THR A 485 20.66 12.24 18.96
C THR A 485 19.18 11.92 19.14
N SER A 486 18.51 12.54 20.13
CA SER A 486 17.07 12.34 20.31
C SER A 486 16.23 12.83 19.14
N CYS A 487 16.51 14.00 18.57
CA CYS A 487 15.76 14.49 17.39
C CYS A 487 15.88 13.57 16.17
N SER A 488 17.05 12.98 15.92
CA SER A 488 17.23 12.05 14.80
C SER A 488 16.43 10.76 15.00
N ASN A 489 16.36 10.29 16.25
CA ASN A 489 15.59 9.09 16.62
C ASN A 489 14.08 9.35 16.50
N ILE A 490 13.61 10.52 16.93
CA ILE A 490 12.20 10.92 16.82
C ILE A 490 11.80 11.02 15.34
N ILE A 491 12.64 11.64 14.49
CA ILE A 491 12.37 11.71 13.03
C ILE A 491 12.30 10.30 12.43
N SER A 492 13.24 9.41 12.78
CA SER A 492 13.24 8.02 12.30
C SER A 492 11.98 7.26 12.74
N PHE A 493 11.57 7.42 14.01
CA PHE A 493 10.34 6.84 14.54
C PHE A 493 9.09 7.32 13.76
N VAL A 494 8.93 8.64 13.59
CA VAL A 494 7.79 9.21 12.88
C VAL A 494 7.76 8.77 11.41
N LEU A 495 8.92 8.70 10.75
CA LEU A 495 9.02 8.22 9.37
C LEU A 495 8.73 6.71 9.25
N ASN A 496 9.10 5.90 10.24
CA ASN A 496 8.81 4.45 10.26
C ASN A 496 7.30 4.22 10.36
N ILE A 497 6.65 4.90 11.31
CA ILE A 497 5.19 4.84 11.48
C ILE A 497 4.49 5.36 10.24
N LEU A 498 4.93 6.49 9.69
CA LEU A 498 4.34 7.05 8.48
C LEU A 498 4.42 6.05 7.30
N LEU A 499 5.55 5.39 7.12
CA LEU A 499 5.74 4.40 6.07
C LEU A 499 4.80 3.21 6.24
N CYS A 500 4.71 2.65 7.46
CA CYS A 500 3.78 1.58 7.78
C CYS A 500 2.33 2.02 7.55
N HIS A 501 1.96 3.21 8.02
CA HIS A 501 0.61 3.75 7.88
C HIS A 501 0.21 3.96 6.41
N ILE A 502 1.11 4.49 5.57
CA ILE A 502 0.87 4.67 4.13
C ILE A 502 0.69 3.30 3.44
N ARG A 503 1.59 2.35 3.71
CA ARG A 503 1.54 1.01 3.07
C ARG A 503 0.32 0.19 3.46
N SER A 504 -0.23 0.45 4.64
CA SER A 504 -1.37 -0.27 5.18
C SER A 504 -2.71 0.38 4.85
N CYS A 505 -2.70 1.58 4.26
CA CYS A 505 -3.91 2.22 3.78
C CYS A 505 -4.50 1.41 2.61
N PRO A 506 -5.75 0.91 2.73
CA PRO A 506 -6.41 0.26 1.61
C PRO A 506 -6.74 1.30 0.53
N VAL A 507 -6.37 1.02 -0.72
CA VAL A 507 -6.61 1.91 -1.89
C VAL A 507 -8.11 2.26 -2.07
N LEU A 508 -9.03 1.47 -1.52
CA LEU A 508 -10.44 1.81 -1.35
C LEU A 508 -10.81 1.93 0.14
N VAL A 509 -10.64 3.12 0.72
CA VAL A 509 -11.06 3.46 2.11
C VAL A 509 -12.60 3.52 2.25
N ARG A 510 -13.36 3.52 1.16
CA ARG A 510 -14.74 4.06 1.14
C ARG A 510 -15.83 3.25 1.85
N ASP A 511 -15.61 1.98 2.19
CA ASP A 511 -16.70 1.12 2.70
C ASP A 511 -16.57 0.75 4.19
N ASP A 512 -15.48 1.14 4.87
CA ASP A 512 -15.23 0.79 6.29
C ASP A 512 -15.14 2.06 7.17
N PRO A 513 -16.11 2.29 8.09
CA PRO A 513 -16.16 3.51 8.91
C PRO A 513 -14.97 3.64 9.86
N PHE A 514 -14.46 2.52 10.40
CA PHE A 514 -13.31 2.55 11.31
C PHE A 514 -12.02 2.85 10.57
N LYS A 515 -11.84 2.28 9.37
CA LYS A 515 -10.67 2.63 8.54
C LYS A 515 -10.74 4.09 8.08
N THR A 516 -11.92 4.58 7.72
CA THR A 516 -12.10 6.00 7.41
C THR A 516 -11.75 6.88 8.60
N PHE A 517 -12.10 6.47 9.82
CA PHE A 517 -11.79 7.21 11.04
C PHE A 517 -10.27 7.24 11.37
N ILE A 518 -9.55 6.12 11.24
CA ILE A 518 -8.10 6.06 11.52
C ILE A 518 -7.27 6.72 10.42
N TYR A 519 -7.54 6.36 9.15
CA TYR A 519 -6.75 6.81 8.00
C TYR A 519 -7.18 8.19 7.49
N GLY A 520 -8.41 8.63 7.77
CA GLY A 520 -8.91 9.96 7.41
C GLY A 520 -8.56 10.39 5.98
N ASP A 521 -8.20 11.67 5.82
CA ASP A 521 -7.57 12.16 4.60
C ASP A 521 -6.04 12.17 4.76
N ILE A 522 -5.39 11.08 4.34
CA ILE A 522 -3.92 10.92 4.40
C ILE A 522 -3.18 12.06 3.67
N LYS A 523 -3.83 12.75 2.72
CA LYS A 523 -3.25 13.90 2.00
C LYS A 523 -2.71 14.99 2.93
N ILE A 524 -3.30 15.17 4.11
CA ILE A 524 -2.88 16.18 5.10
C ILE A 524 -1.41 15.98 5.51
N LEU A 525 -0.89 14.74 5.43
CA LEU A 525 0.49 14.41 5.74
C LEU A 525 1.47 14.86 4.65
N GLY A 526 1.02 15.04 3.41
CA GLY A 526 1.86 15.39 2.26
C GLY A 526 2.64 16.68 2.45
N PRO A 527 1.98 17.82 2.75
CA PRO A 527 2.65 19.10 2.97
C PRO A 527 3.69 19.07 4.08
N GLN A 528 3.40 18.44 5.22
CA GLN A 528 4.33 18.36 6.35
C GLN A 528 5.53 17.47 6.02
N LEU A 529 5.30 16.36 5.31
CA LEU A 529 6.36 15.49 4.81
C LEU A 529 7.28 16.24 3.84
N LEU A 530 6.73 17.04 2.93
CA LEU A 530 7.52 17.84 2.00
C LEU A 530 8.37 18.90 2.73
N LYS A 531 7.81 19.61 3.72
CA LYS A 531 8.58 20.53 4.58
C LYS A 531 9.74 19.82 5.28
N LEU A 532 9.49 18.62 5.82
CA LEU A 532 10.54 17.82 6.46
C LEU A 532 11.64 17.42 5.46
N ILE A 533 11.29 17.04 4.23
CA ILE A 533 12.26 16.73 3.16
C ILE A 533 13.12 17.96 2.83
N LEU A 534 12.51 19.14 2.69
CA LEU A 534 13.22 20.40 2.42
C LEU A 534 14.18 20.77 3.55
N LEU A 535 13.77 20.59 4.82
CA LEU A 535 14.62 20.82 5.99
C LEU A 535 15.77 19.80 6.11
N LEU A 536 15.50 18.51 5.92
CA LEU A 536 16.54 17.47 5.98
C LEU A 536 17.60 17.65 4.88
N LYS A 537 17.21 18.25 3.75
CA LYS A 537 18.12 18.64 2.66
C LYS A 537 18.98 19.84 3.04
N SER A 538 18.42 20.94 3.55
CA SER A 538 19.18 22.18 3.82
C SER A 538 20.32 22.00 4.83
N VAL A 539 20.22 21.00 5.70
CA VAL A 539 21.29 20.66 6.65
C VAL A 539 22.48 19.97 5.99
N GLN A 540 22.28 19.29 4.86
CA GLN A 540 23.33 18.54 4.15
C GLN A 540 24.28 19.43 3.34
N SER A 541 23.93 20.68 3.07
CA SER A 541 24.79 21.64 2.36
C SER A 541 25.88 22.27 3.26
N SER A 542 25.97 21.88 4.53
CA SER A 542 27.00 22.36 5.47
C SER A 542 28.27 21.49 5.46
N VAL A 543 29.45 22.13 5.54
CA VAL A 543 30.77 21.48 5.36
C VAL A 543 30.99 20.32 6.37
N PRO A 544 31.39 19.12 5.92
CA PRO A 544 31.57 17.97 6.80
C PRO A 544 32.85 18.08 7.65
N ASN A 545 32.71 18.12 8.97
CA ASN A 545 33.79 17.91 9.95
C ASN A 545 33.84 16.43 10.41
N GLU A 546 35.01 15.90 10.78
CA GLU A 546 35.22 14.47 11.14
C GLU A 546 34.30 13.96 12.27
N LYS A 547 33.86 14.83 13.20
CA LYS A 547 32.91 14.49 14.27
C LYS A 547 31.44 14.40 13.81
N ASN A 548 31.11 14.84 12.60
CA ASN A 548 29.73 14.87 12.06
C ASN A 548 29.37 13.69 11.14
N LYS A 549 30.31 12.77 10.85
CA LYS A 549 30.12 11.73 9.83
C LYS A 549 28.96 10.76 10.13
N SER A 550 28.85 10.27 11.37
CA SER A 550 27.74 9.40 11.80
C SER A 550 26.39 10.12 11.86
N ARG A 551 26.40 11.43 12.12
CA ARG A 551 25.20 12.28 12.15
C ARG A 551 24.66 12.53 10.74
N ILE A 552 25.55 12.77 9.78
CA ILE A 552 25.18 12.96 8.37
C ILE A 552 24.62 11.67 7.79
N GLU A 553 25.15 10.51 8.18
CA GLU A 553 24.68 9.19 7.71
C GLU A 553 23.24 8.91 8.18
N GLY A 554 22.94 9.08 9.48
CA GLY A 554 21.56 8.92 9.99
C GLY A 554 20.57 9.94 9.42
N GLN A 555 21.02 11.14 9.09
CA GLN A 555 20.18 12.14 8.42
C GLN A 555 19.90 11.82 6.95
N ARG A 556 20.85 11.19 6.25
CA ARG A 556 20.63 10.68 4.88
C ARG A 556 19.62 9.55 4.87
N ASP A 557 19.71 8.61 5.83
CA ASP A 557 18.74 7.52 5.94
C ASP A 557 17.32 8.07 6.23
N ASN A 558 17.20 9.09 7.09
CA ASN A 558 15.94 9.80 7.30
C ASN A 558 15.42 10.50 6.02
N LEU A 559 16.29 11.16 5.25
CA LEU A 559 15.89 11.80 3.99
C LEU A 559 15.42 10.75 2.96
N HIS A 560 16.16 9.66 2.81
CA HIS A 560 15.80 8.56 1.91
C HIS A 560 14.44 7.97 2.28
N GLN A 561 14.21 7.72 3.57
CA GLN A 561 12.95 7.18 4.04
C GLN A 561 11.78 8.16 3.85
N ALA A 562 11.99 9.46 4.06
CA ALA A 562 10.99 10.48 3.78
C ALA A 562 10.59 10.52 2.29
N LEU A 563 11.56 10.37 1.38
CA LEU A 563 11.30 10.28 -0.06
C LEU A 563 10.53 9.01 -0.44
N ILE A 564 10.81 7.87 0.21
CA ILE A 564 10.03 6.64 0.03
C ILE A 564 8.58 6.86 0.48
N CYS A 565 8.36 7.48 1.65
CA CYS A 565 7.01 7.81 2.11
C CYS A 565 6.26 8.69 1.10
N LEU A 566 6.93 9.69 0.52
CA LEU A 566 6.34 10.56 -0.51
C LEU A 566 5.99 9.77 -1.78
N LYS A 567 6.88 8.88 -2.24
CA LYS A 567 6.64 7.99 -3.38
C LYS A 567 5.43 7.08 -3.16
N ASP A 568 5.38 6.39 -2.01
CA ASP A 568 4.29 5.46 -1.69
C ASP A 568 2.95 6.22 -1.55
N MET A 569 2.95 7.43 -0.96
CA MET A 569 1.76 8.28 -0.89
C MET A 569 1.25 8.71 -2.27
N LEU A 570 2.14 9.20 -3.14
CA LEU A 570 1.78 9.61 -4.51
C LEU A 570 1.26 8.42 -5.33
N MET A 571 1.82 7.22 -5.12
CA MET A 571 1.37 6.00 -5.77
C MET A 571 -0.08 5.65 -5.40
N ILE A 572 -0.48 5.82 -4.14
CA ILE A 572 -1.86 5.57 -3.69
C ILE A 572 -2.85 6.49 -4.42
N TYR A 573 -2.51 7.77 -4.56
CA TYR A 573 -3.41 8.76 -5.15
C TYR A 573 -3.33 8.85 -6.67
N LEU A 574 -2.32 8.28 -7.34
CA LEU A 574 -2.03 8.48 -8.77
C LEU A 574 -3.22 8.26 -9.73
N GLN A 575 -4.12 7.34 -9.39
CA GLN A 575 -5.31 7.01 -10.20
C GLN A 575 -6.63 7.55 -9.60
N GLY A 576 -6.56 8.24 -8.46
CA GLY A 576 -7.72 8.73 -7.71
C GLY A 576 -8.16 10.14 -8.10
N PRO A 577 -9.42 10.52 -7.81
CA PRO A 577 -9.94 11.89 -8.06
C PRO A 577 -9.21 12.96 -7.23
N HIS A 578 -8.63 12.52 -6.13
CA HIS A 578 -7.97 13.27 -5.07
C HIS A 578 -6.52 13.66 -5.35
N PHE A 579 -5.93 13.14 -6.44
CA PHE A 579 -4.53 13.41 -6.82
C PHE A 579 -4.24 14.90 -7.08
N ALA A 580 -5.16 15.58 -7.76
CA ALA A 580 -4.97 16.96 -8.16
C ALA A 580 -4.89 17.91 -6.96
N GLN A 581 -5.73 17.64 -5.95
CA GLN A 581 -5.76 18.37 -4.69
C GLN A 581 -4.49 18.12 -3.87
N LEU A 582 -4.04 16.86 -3.76
CA LEU A 582 -2.77 16.54 -3.10
C LEU A 582 -1.59 17.31 -3.72
N LEU A 583 -1.53 17.37 -5.05
CA LEU A 583 -0.48 18.13 -5.75
C LEU A 583 -0.59 19.63 -5.49
N GLU A 584 -1.80 20.18 -5.44
CA GLU A 584 -2.04 21.59 -5.10
C GLU A 584 -1.53 21.91 -3.68
N ASP A 585 -1.88 21.07 -2.71
CA ASP A 585 -1.44 21.18 -1.33
C ASP A 585 0.09 21.11 -1.22
N LEU A 586 0.73 20.19 -1.96
CA LEU A 586 2.20 20.06 -2.01
C LEU A 586 2.86 21.28 -2.67
N VAL A 587 2.30 21.80 -3.75
CA VAL A 587 2.82 23.00 -4.44
C VAL A 587 2.73 24.23 -3.54
N SER A 588 1.66 24.34 -2.73
CA SER A 588 1.45 25.47 -1.82
C SER A 588 2.58 25.65 -0.79
N VAL A 589 3.21 24.55 -0.35
CA VAL A 589 4.32 24.57 0.60
C VAL A 589 5.47 25.44 0.08
N CYS A 590 5.87 25.25 -1.17
CA CYS A 590 7.05 25.91 -1.73
C CYS A 590 6.80 27.37 -2.13
N ILE A 591 5.54 27.76 -2.38
CA ILE A 591 5.18 29.17 -2.66
C ILE A 591 5.43 30.04 -1.40
N THR A 592 5.37 29.45 -0.21
CA THR A 592 5.55 30.19 1.06
C THR A 592 6.99 30.34 1.54
N GLU A 593 7.92 29.45 1.14
CA GLU A 593 9.33 29.49 1.60
C GLU A 593 10.26 30.26 0.66
N TYR A 594 9.91 30.37 -0.61
CA TYR A 594 10.66 31.14 -1.59
C TYR A 594 9.69 32.00 -2.38
N GLY A 595 9.68 33.30 -2.12
CA GLY A 595 8.98 34.27 -2.96
C GLY A 595 9.59 34.26 -4.36
N PHE A 596 9.09 33.38 -5.22
CA PHE A 596 9.51 33.28 -6.62
C PHE A 596 8.48 33.96 -7.50
N ASP A 597 8.90 35.05 -8.14
CA ASP A 597 8.13 35.76 -9.16
C ASP A 597 7.71 34.81 -10.27
N GLY A 598 6.41 34.83 -10.57
CA GLY A 598 5.78 33.97 -11.53
C GLY A 598 6.04 34.44 -12.95
N GLU A 599 7.10 33.95 -13.59
CA GLU A 599 7.24 34.07 -15.04
C GLU A 599 7.62 32.74 -15.69
N ASN A 600 6.79 32.35 -16.68
CA ASN A 600 7.06 31.46 -17.83
C ASN A 600 6.57 29.99 -17.86
N VAL A 601 5.46 29.59 -17.24
CA VAL A 601 4.83 28.26 -17.57
C VAL A 601 3.30 28.33 -17.78
N THR A 602 2.73 29.50 -18.05
CA THR A 602 1.28 29.72 -17.81
C THR A 602 0.36 29.82 -19.03
N TYR A 603 0.82 29.78 -20.28
CA TYR A 603 -0.07 30.25 -21.37
C TYR A 603 -0.85 29.19 -22.18
N VAL A 604 -0.72 27.86 -21.95
CA VAL A 604 -1.36 26.87 -22.86
C VAL A 604 -2.07 25.68 -22.19
N ILE A 605 -2.02 25.51 -20.86
CA ILE A 605 -2.57 24.31 -20.21
C ILE A 605 -3.99 24.58 -19.67
N ASN A 606 -5.00 24.05 -20.37
CA ASN A 606 -6.42 24.21 -19.99
C ASN A 606 -6.87 23.24 -18.88
N ASP A 607 -6.18 22.12 -18.66
CA ASP A 607 -6.54 21.13 -17.62
C ASP A 607 -5.83 21.45 -16.29
N PRO A 608 -6.57 21.69 -15.19
CA PRO A 608 -5.99 21.99 -13.88
C PRO A 608 -5.10 20.87 -13.34
N LYS A 609 -5.38 19.60 -13.68
CA LYS A 609 -4.57 18.45 -13.24
C LYS A 609 -3.19 18.47 -13.89
N ILE A 610 -3.16 18.69 -15.20
CA ILE A 610 -1.91 18.78 -15.97
C ILE A 610 -1.10 19.98 -15.49
N LYS A 611 -1.76 21.10 -15.22
CA LYS A 611 -1.13 22.31 -14.67
C LYS A 611 -0.47 22.05 -13.31
N ASN A 612 -1.17 21.39 -12.38
CA ASN A 612 -0.61 21.09 -11.05
C ASN A 612 0.58 20.13 -11.14
N ILE A 613 0.52 19.14 -12.02
CA ILE A 613 1.64 18.22 -12.28
C ILE A 613 2.86 19.00 -12.82
N GLU A 614 2.66 19.84 -13.83
CA GLU A 614 3.74 20.62 -14.44
C GLU A 614 4.42 21.53 -13.42
N ILE A 615 3.63 22.25 -12.61
CA ILE A 615 4.14 23.12 -11.55
C ILE A 615 4.93 22.30 -10.52
N PHE A 616 4.41 21.14 -10.09
CA PHE A 616 5.10 20.27 -9.14
C PHE A 616 6.44 19.76 -9.70
N VAL A 617 6.48 19.33 -10.96
CA VAL A 617 7.71 18.83 -11.59
C VAL A 617 8.75 19.96 -11.73
N VAL A 618 8.35 21.10 -12.27
CA VAL A 618 9.26 22.21 -12.58
C VAL A 618 9.75 22.90 -11.31
N LYS A 619 8.87 23.15 -10.33
CA LYS A 619 9.22 23.92 -9.13
C LYS A 619 9.78 23.08 -7.99
N ILE A 620 9.48 21.78 -7.92
CA ILE A 620 9.86 20.94 -6.78
C ILE A 620 10.81 19.83 -7.23
N LEU A 621 10.38 18.94 -8.12
CA LEU A 621 11.18 17.74 -8.44
C LEU A 621 12.49 18.06 -9.17
N LYS A 622 12.46 18.93 -10.18
CA LYS A 622 13.67 19.27 -10.96
C LYS A 622 14.76 19.96 -10.12
N PRO A 623 14.45 21.01 -9.31
CA PRO A 623 15.43 21.62 -8.42
C PRO A 623 15.97 20.62 -7.39
N LEU A 624 15.08 19.85 -6.74
CA LEU A 624 15.50 18.86 -5.75
C LEU A 624 16.43 17.80 -6.34
N LEU A 625 16.13 17.27 -7.52
CA LEU A 625 17.00 16.28 -8.15
C LEU A 625 18.37 16.87 -8.49
N SER A 626 18.40 18.07 -9.08
CA SER A 626 19.65 18.74 -9.47
C SER A 626 20.54 19.03 -8.26
N GLU A 627 19.94 19.45 -7.14
CA GLU A 627 20.66 19.73 -5.91
C GLU A 627 21.13 18.46 -5.18
N LEU A 628 20.34 17.38 -5.16
CA LEU A 628 20.80 16.09 -4.60
C LEU A 628 21.95 15.49 -5.40
N LEU A 629 21.95 15.67 -6.73
CA LEU A 629 23.07 15.28 -7.58
C LEU A 629 24.32 16.10 -7.25
N ALA A 630 24.18 17.42 -7.02
CA ALA A 630 25.29 18.28 -6.61
C ALA A 630 25.88 17.89 -5.24
N ILE A 631 25.03 17.49 -4.28
CA ILE A 631 25.45 17.03 -2.95
C ILE A 631 25.95 15.56 -2.97
N SER A 632 25.89 14.88 -4.12
CA SER A 632 26.23 13.46 -4.29
C SER A 632 25.39 12.51 -3.41
N SER A 633 24.12 12.86 -3.20
CA SER A 633 23.13 12.07 -2.45
C SER A 633 22.39 11.11 -3.41
N LEU A 634 23.07 10.01 -3.74
CA LEU A 634 22.73 9.18 -4.90
C LEU A 634 21.50 8.28 -4.67
N ARG A 635 21.32 7.71 -3.49
CA ARG A 635 20.16 6.83 -3.19
C ARG A 635 18.85 7.61 -3.21
N GLU A 636 18.91 8.86 -2.79
CA GLU A 636 17.80 9.81 -2.70
C GLU A 636 17.44 10.34 -4.10
N ALA A 637 18.44 10.62 -4.94
CA ALA A 637 18.25 10.97 -6.34
C ALA A 637 17.57 9.85 -7.15
N GLU A 638 17.90 8.59 -6.89
CA GLU A 638 17.24 7.43 -7.51
C GLU A 638 15.72 7.42 -7.23
N VAL A 639 15.33 7.62 -5.96
CA VAL A 639 13.91 7.64 -5.56
C VAL A 639 13.17 8.83 -6.18
N LEU A 640 13.79 10.02 -6.21
CA LEU A 640 13.21 11.18 -6.90
C LEU A 640 13.03 10.93 -8.40
N GLY A 641 13.98 10.23 -9.03
CA GLY A 641 13.86 9.86 -10.43
C GLY A 641 12.66 8.96 -10.70
N ASP A 642 12.41 7.98 -9.82
CA ASP A 642 11.21 7.14 -9.90
C ASP A 642 9.91 7.94 -9.72
N ILE A 643 9.88 8.87 -8.75
CA ILE A 643 8.72 9.76 -8.53
C ILE A 643 8.46 10.60 -9.79
N MET A 644 9.52 11.19 -10.35
CA MET A 644 9.42 12.01 -11.55
C MET A 644 8.86 11.19 -12.72
N LEU A 645 9.36 9.97 -12.94
CA LEU A 645 8.89 9.09 -14.00
C LEU A 645 7.40 8.71 -13.83
N MET A 646 6.99 8.39 -12.60
CA MET A 646 5.62 8.03 -12.27
C MET A 646 4.62 9.15 -12.58
N ILE A 647 4.94 10.37 -12.17
CA ILE A 647 4.06 11.53 -12.32
C ILE A 647 4.05 12.04 -13.76
N THR A 648 5.23 12.17 -14.38
CA THR A 648 5.35 12.76 -15.74
C THR A 648 4.79 11.87 -16.83
N ASN A 649 4.65 10.55 -16.60
CA ASN A 649 3.94 9.66 -17.50
C ASN A 649 2.43 9.97 -17.66
N LYS A 650 1.86 10.81 -16.77
CA LYS A 650 0.48 11.33 -16.90
C LYS A 650 0.38 12.58 -17.76
N LEU A 651 1.51 13.20 -18.13
CA LEU A 651 1.53 14.41 -18.95
C LEU A 651 1.37 14.10 -20.45
N PRO A 652 0.80 15.03 -21.23
CA PRO A 652 0.82 14.96 -22.69
C PRO A 652 2.24 14.88 -23.26
N CYS A 653 2.37 14.29 -24.45
CA CYS A 653 3.68 14.03 -25.08
C CYS A 653 4.56 15.28 -25.20
N GLN A 654 3.98 16.46 -25.49
CA GLN A 654 4.74 17.71 -25.65
C GLN A 654 5.47 18.13 -24.36
N LEU A 655 4.77 18.15 -23.22
CA LEU A 655 5.36 18.49 -21.92
C LEU A 655 6.35 17.40 -21.48
N ARG A 656 5.99 16.14 -21.72
CA ARG A 656 6.86 14.99 -21.42
C ARG A 656 8.20 15.09 -22.15
N ASN A 657 8.20 15.45 -23.44
CA ASN A 657 9.43 15.67 -24.21
C ASN A 657 10.30 16.80 -23.64
N SER A 658 9.70 17.89 -23.15
CA SER A 658 10.45 18.97 -22.51
C SER A 658 11.22 18.48 -21.28
N HIS A 659 10.62 17.55 -20.52
CA HIS A 659 11.24 16.95 -19.34
C HIS A 659 12.28 15.90 -19.72
N GLY A 660 12.06 15.12 -20.79
CA GLY A 660 13.04 14.21 -21.37
C GLY A 660 14.29 14.93 -21.89
N SER A 661 14.12 16.09 -22.53
CA SER A 661 15.22 16.96 -22.98
C SER A 661 16.04 17.50 -21.80
N TRP A 662 15.36 17.93 -20.73
CA TRP A 662 16.03 18.31 -19.48
C TRP A 662 16.82 17.15 -18.85
N ALA A 663 16.26 15.93 -18.79
CA ALA A 663 16.97 14.76 -18.29
C ALA A 663 18.17 14.38 -19.18
N THR A 664 18.05 14.55 -20.49
CA THR A 664 19.15 14.40 -21.45
C THR A 664 20.27 15.39 -21.16
N GLN A 665 19.94 16.65 -20.84
CA GLN A 665 20.94 17.66 -20.48
C GLN A 665 21.68 17.30 -19.19
N ILE A 666 20.99 16.77 -18.18
CA ILE A 666 21.63 16.26 -16.96
C ILE A 666 22.62 15.13 -17.26
N CYS A 667 22.28 14.25 -18.22
CA CYS A 667 23.17 13.18 -18.64
C CYS A 667 24.42 13.68 -19.38
N LYS A 668 24.35 14.86 -20.00
CA LYS A 668 25.48 15.52 -20.67
C LYS A 668 26.37 16.31 -19.72
N SER A 669 25.81 16.80 -18.60
CA SER A 669 26.53 17.71 -17.70
C SER A 669 27.20 17.05 -16.48
N ASN A 670 26.86 15.80 -16.13
CA ASN A 670 27.28 15.19 -14.86
C ASN A 670 28.07 13.89 -15.03
N GLY A 671 29.25 13.77 -14.40
CA GLY A 671 30.07 12.55 -14.38
C GLY A 671 29.77 11.63 -13.18
N ILE A 672 28.56 11.07 -13.10
CA ILE A 672 28.13 10.24 -11.96
C ILE A 672 28.68 8.82 -12.07
N LYS A 673 29.20 8.25 -10.98
CA LYS A 673 29.75 6.89 -10.93
C LYS A 673 28.78 5.81 -10.41
N ASP A 674 27.68 6.20 -9.75
CA ASP A 674 26.71 5.24 -9.22
C ASP A 674 25.77 4.70 -10.32
N SER A 675 25.89 3.39 -10.58
CA SER A 675 25.14 2.68 -11.59
C SER A 675 23.60 2.79 -11.46
N LYS A 676 23.05 2.89 -10.25
CA LYS A 676 21.59 2.92 -10.05
C LYS A 676 21.00 4.27 -10.42
N VAL A 677 21.65 5.35 -9.99
CA VAL A 677 21.23 6.72 -10.33
C VAL A 677 21.35 6.96 -11.82
N VAL A 678 22.47 6.55 -12.41
CA VAL A 678 22.69 6.64 -13.86
C VAL A 678 21.59 5.90 -14.62
N ARG A 679 21.28 4.66 -14.21
CA ARG A 679 20.19 3.90 -14.80
C ARG A 679 18.84 4.64 -14.71
N SER A 680 18.52 5.24 -13.56
CA SER A 680 17.30 6.02 -13.35
C SER A 680 17.24 7.27 -14.26
N LEU A 681 18.34 8.02 -14.37
CA LEU A 681 18.42 9.21 -15.24
C LEU A 681 18.33 8.87 -16.73
N VAL A 682 19.01 7.82 -17.18
CA VAL A 682 18.93 7.34 -18.57
C VAL A 682 17.51 6.83 -18.88
N LEU A 683 16.88 6.14 -17.93
CA LEU A 683 15.49 5.67 -18.08
C LEU A 683 14.52 6.84 -18.18
N LEU A 684 14.70 7.89 -17.36
CA LEU A 684 13.93 9.13 -17.44
C LEU A 684 14.09 9.81 -18.80
N ALA A 685 15.31 10.01 -19.28
CA ALA A 685 15.57 10.63 -20.57
C ALA A 685 14.92 9.83 -21.72
N PHE A 686 15.00 8.50 -21.68
CA PHE A 686 14.41 7.64 -22.71
C PHE A 686 12.88 7.58 -22.66
N GLN A 687 12.29 7.30 -21.49
CA GLN A 687 10.84 7.09 -21.37
C GLN A 687 10.02 8.37 -21.51
N LEU A 688 10.60 9.52 -21.15
CA LEU A 688 9.91 10.81 -21.28
C LEU A 688 9.99 11.38 -22.70
N SER A 689 10.95 10.92 -23.50
CA SER A 689 11.05 11.27 -24.91
C SER A 689 10.00 10.50 -25.73
N SER A 690 9.32 11.19 -26.65
CA SER A 690 8.45 10.57 -27.64
C SER A 690 9.24 10.23 -28.91
N PRO A 691 8.67 9.41 -29.82
CA PRO A 691 9.23 9.25 -31.15
C PRO A 691 9.33 10.62 -31.84
N PRO A 692 10.42 10.93 -32.58
CA PRO A 692 11.60 10.08 -32.84
C PRO A 692 12.73 10.19 -31.80
N ASP A 693 12.66 11.18 -30.89
CA ASP A 693 13.74 11.56 -29.97
C ASP A 693 14.15 10.43 -29.01
N ASP A 694 13.20 9.54 -28.66
CA ASP A 694 13.46 8.39 -27.79
C ASP A 694 14.59 7.48 -28.30
N LEU A 695 14.50 7.05 -29.56
CA LEU A 695 15.50 6.18 -30.18
C LEU A 695 16.75 6.93 -30.65
N ILE A 696 16.63 8.23 -30.92
CA ILE A 696 17.80 9.09 -31.20
C ILE A 696 18.69 9.17 -29.96
N PHE A 697 18.11 9.48 -28.80
CA PHE A 697 18.82 9.47 -27.53
C PHE A 697 19.48 8.12 -27.24
N ALA A 698 18.75 7.00 -27.44
CA ALA A 698 19.31 5.67 -27.26
C ALA A 698 20.47 5.37 -28.22
N GLN A 699 20.40 5.87 -29.45
CA GLN A 699 21.48 5.72 -30.43
C GLN A 699 22.72 6.51 -30.01
N ASP A 700 22.56 7.77 -29.62
CA ASP A 700 23.66 8.63 -29.18
C ASP A 700 24.37 8.03 -27.96
N VAL A 701 23.60 7.57 -26.97
CA VAL A 701 24.15 6.88 -25.78
C VAL A 701 24.82 5.56 -26.17
N ALA A 702 24.29 4.80 -27.13
CA ALA A 702 24.92 3.57 -27.60
C ALA A 702 26.23 3.83 -28.34
N ILE A 703 26.36 4.91 -29.11
CA ILE A 703 27.62 5.28 -29.77
C ILE A 703 28.68 5.60 -28.71
N GLU A 704 28.33 6.38 -27.69
CA GLU A 704 29.27 6.71 -26.61
C GLU A 704 29.61 5.51 -25.73
N LEU A 705 28.66 4.59 -25.50
CA LEU A 705 28.93 3.32 -24.84
C LEU A 705 30.00 2.51 -25.57
N CYS A 706 29.95 2.48 -26.90
CA CYS A 706 30.94 1.76 -27.71
C CYS A 706 32.36 2.28 -27.51
N LYS A 707 32.52 3.60 -27.32
CA LYS A 707 33.82 4.20 -27.02
C LYS A 707 34.34 3.80 -25.64
N VAL A 708 33.45 3.63 -24.66
CA VAL A 708 33.82 3.32 -23.27
C VAL A 708 34.06 1.83 -23.05
N THR A 709 33.27 0.96 -23.68
CA THR A 709 33.49 -0.49 -23.63
C THR A 709 34.70 -0.90 -24.48
N GLY A 710 34.98 -0.14 -25.54
CA GLY A 710 35.92 -0.49 -26.58
C GLY A 710 35.22 -1.18 -27.76
N SER A 711 35.94 -1.25 -28.87
CA SER A 711 35.56 -2.01 -30.05
C SER A 711 36.75 -2.85 -30.53
N ALA A 712 36.56 -3.70 -31.54
CA ALA A 712 37.64 -4.49 -32.12
C ALA A 712 38.84 -3.66 -32.65
N SER A 713 38.62 -2.38 -32.98
CA SER A 713 39.67 -1.49 -33.50
C SER A 713 40.16 -0.43 -32.51
N ASP A 714 39.35 -0.07 -31.52
CA ASP A 714 39.58 1.12 -30.69
C ASP A 714 39.64 0.76 -29.20
N ASP A 715 40.67 1.26 -28.52
CA ASP A 715 40.89 1.06 -27.09
C ASP A 715 39.79 1.75 -26.25
N PRO A 716 39.38 1.15 -25.12
CA PRO A 716 38.30 1.66 -24.27
C PRO A 716 38.68 2.95 -23.53
N VAL A 717 37.86 3.99 -23.72
CA VAL A 717 37.97 5.27 -23.02
C VAL A 717 37.40 5.18 -21.59
N GLU A 718 37.95 5.93 -20.62
CA GLU A 718 37.48 5.89 -19.23
C GLU A 718 36.10 6.52 -19.02
N MET A 719 35.81 7.61 -19.73
CA MET A 719 34.59 8.41 -19.61
C MET A 719 34.25 9.03 -20.98
N SER A 720 32.98 9.04 -21.35
CA SER A 720 32.51 9.73 -22.56
C SER A 720 32.53 11.25 -22.39
N GLU A 721 32.96 11.97 -23.43
CA GLU A 721 32.98 13.44 -23.45
C GLU A 721 31.58 14.05 -23.63
N LEU A 722 30.71 13.40 -24.41
CA LEU A 722 29.36 13.88 -24.69
C LEU A 722 28.35 13.48 -23.61
N TYR A 723 28.54 12.31 -23.01
CA TYR A 723 27.72 11.80 -21.92
C TYR A 723 28.60 11.30 -20.76
N PRO A 724 29.09 12.18 -19.88
CA PRO A 724 29.98 11.80 -18.77
C PRO A 724 29.37 10.77 -17.79
N VAL A 725 28.04 10.66 -17.80
CA VAL A 725 27.27 9.61 -17.12
C VAL A 725 27.65 8.20 -17.60
N VAL A 726 28.15 8.06 -18.83
CA VAL A 726 28.68 6.82 -19.42
C VAL A 726 30.18 6.75 -19.14
N ASN A 727 30.55 5.91 -18.18
CA ASN A 727 31.94 5.65 -17.79
C ASN A 727 32.12 4.16 -17.47
N LYS A 728 33.36 3.74 -17.18
CA LYS A 728 33.68 2.33 -16.91
C LYS A 728 32.83 1.72 -15.77
N ASP A 729 32.49 2.49 -14.74
CA ASP A 729 31.72 2.02 -13.58
C ASP A 729 30.20 1.89 -13.88
N THR A 730 29.68 2.65 -14.84
CA THR A 730 28.23 2.74 -15.14
C THR A 730 27.83 2.04 -16.44
N SER A 731 28.78 1.80 -17.34
CA SER A 731 28.59 1.21 -18.68
C SER A 731 27.65 -0.01 -18.69
N ILE A 732 27.87 -0.97 -17.79
CA ILE A 732 27.08 -2.19 -17.64
C ILE A 732 25.60 -1.88 -17.37
N ALA A 733 25.33 -0.95 -16.44
CA ALA A 733 23.97 -0.59 -16.05
C ALA A 733 23.24 0.14 -17.18
N VAL A 734 23.95 1.00 -17.92
CA VAL A 734 23.41 1.73 -19.08
C VAL A 734 23.11 0.77 -20.23
N ILE A 735 24.02 -0.18 -20.55
CA ILE A 735 23.80 -1.22 -21.57
C ILE A 735 22.50 -1.98 -21.30
N ILE A 736 22.33 -2.49 -20.07
CA ILE A 736 21.13 -3.23 -19.68
C ILE A 736 19.89 -2.33 -19.78
N CYS A 737 19.99 -1.06 -19.36
CA CYS A 737 18.88 -0.10 -19.41
C CYS A 737 18.41 0.17 -20.84
N ILE A 738 19.34 0.47 -21.76
CA ILE A 738 19.02 0.75 -23.17
C ILE A 738 18.45 -0.50 -23.85
N LEU A 739 19.07 -1.68 -23.67
CA LEU A 739 18.56 -2.92 -24.27
C LEU A 739 17.13 -3.24 -23.80
N GLN A 740 16.85 -3.12 -22.49
CA GLN A 740 15.49 -3.35 -21.95
C GLN A 740 14.48 -2.31 -22.47
N SER A 741 14.92 -1.06 -22.60
CA SER A 741 14.06 0.04 -23.06
C SER A 741 13.70 -0.10 -24.55
N VAL A 742 14.69 -0.48 -25.38
CA VAL A 742 14.49 -0.80 -26.81
C VAL A 742 13.64 -2.06 -26.97
N GLU A 743 13.82 -3.08 -26.12
CA GLU A 743 12.98 -4.29 -26.12
C GLU A 743 11.49 -3.93 -25.99
N ALA A 744 11.15 -3.04 -25.05
CA ALA A 744 9.78 -2.62 -24.82
C ALA A 744 9.19 -1.91 -26.07
N LYS A 745 9.97 -1.03 -26.72
CA LYS A 745 9.56 -0.36 -27.96
C LYS A 745 9.43 -1.33 -29.14
N MET A 746 10.30 -2.34 -29.22
CA MET A 746 10.18 -3.39 -30.22
C MET A 746 8.89 -4.19 -30.05
N LYS A 747 8.49 -4.54 -28.82
CA LYS A 747 7.22 -5.26 -28.57
C LYS A 747 6.01 -4.47 -29.08
N GLU A 748 6.00 -3.16 -28.83
CA GLU A 748 4.98 -2.23 -29.35
C GLU A 748 4.92 -2.25 -30.89
N LEU A 749 6.09 -2.21 -31.56
CA LEU A 749 6.20 -2.32 -33.02
C LEU A 749 5.73 -3.67 -33.59
N SER A 750 5.99 -4.79 -32.91
CA SER A 750 5.45 -6.09 -33.37
C SER A 750 3.94 -6.18 -33.27
N LEU A 751 3.33 -5.49 -32.29
CA LEU A 751 1.88 -5.50 -32.14
C LEU A 751 1.22 -4.73 -33.29
N SER A 752 1.80 -3.57 -33.67
CA SER A 752 1.31 -2.79 -34.81
C SER A 752 1.45 -3.52 -36.14
N SER A 753 2.52 -4.30 -36.34
CA SER A 753 2.68 -5.13 -37.54
C SER A 753 1.69 -6.30 -37.59
N GLN A 754 1.38 -6.93 -36.45
CA GLN A 754 0.40 -8.03 -36.37
C GLN A 754 -1.04 -7.57 -36.60
N ASN A 755 -1.42 -6.41 -36.07
CA ASN A 755 -2.77 -5.86 -36.27
C ASN A 755 -3.06 -5.58 -37.75
N ARG A 756 -2.03 -5.31 -38.55
CA ARG A 756 -2.14 -5.14 -40.00
C ARG A 756 -2.49 -6.43 -40.76
N ASN A 757 -2.03 -7.60 -40.27
CA ASN A 757 -2.41 -8.89 -40.88
C ASN A 757 -3.92 -9.20 -40.71
N LYS A 758 -4.58 -8.57 -39.73
CA LYS A 758 -5.97 -8.85 -39.35
C LYS A 758 -6.97 -7.81 -39.87
N THR A 759 -6.51 -6.63 -40.26
CA THR A 759 -7.39 -5.58 -40.80
C THR A 759 -7.72 -5.92 -42.25
N ASN A 760 -8.96 -6.32 -42.50
CA ASN A 760 -9.49 -6.48 -43.85
C ASN A 760 -9.37 -5.15 -44.62
N GLU A 761 -9.17 -5.23 -45.93
CA GLU A 761 -8.84 -4.10 -46.83
C GLU A 761 -9.85 -2.93 -46.87
N GLY A 762 -10.93 -2.94 -46.07
CA GLY A 762 -12.04 -1.98 -46.14
C GLY A 762 -12.17 -0.93 -45.02
N GLU A 763 -11.40 -0.97 -43.93
CA GLU A 763 -11.67 -0.12 -42.74
C GLU A 763 -10.76 1.12 -42.54
N LEU A 764 -9.61 1.20 -43.22
CA LEU A 764 -8.67 2.32 -43.08
C LEU A 764 -8.49 3.06 -44.42
N THR A 765 -8.50 4.39 -44.39
CA THR A 765 -8.17 5.21 -45.56
C THR A 765 -6.75 4.87 -46.04
N LEU A 766 -6.55 4.88 -47.37
CA LEU A 766 -5.26 4.54 -47.99
C LEU A 766 -4.10 5.36 -47.42
N ASP A 767 -4.35 6.64 -47.13
CA ASP A 767 -3.38 7.57 -46.55
C ASP A 767 -2.98 7.20 -45.12
N ALA A 768 -3.92 6.78 -44.27
CA ALA A 768 -3.62 6.35 -42.91
C ALA A 768 -2.75 5.09 -42.88
N LYS A 769 -2.96 4.18 -43.85
CA LYS A 769 -2.15 2.96 -44.00
C LYS A 769 -0.71 3.27 -44.41
N LEU A 770 -0.51 4.21 -45.34
CA LEU A 770 0.82 4.63 -45.78
C LEU A 770 1.59 5.36 -44.67
N VAL A 771 0.93 6.24 -43.92
CA VAL A 771 1.56 6.93 -42.77
C VAL A 771 1.97 5.94 -41.68
N LEU A 772 1.14 4.93 -41.39
CA LEU A 772 1.47 3.88 -40.43
C LEU A 772 2.68 3.04 -40.91
N GLU A 773 2.76 2.73 -42.20
CA GLU A 773 3.90 2.03 -42.79
C GLU A 773 5.19 2.83 -42.68
N ASP A 774 5.17 4.11 -43.04
CA ASP A 774 6.36 4.96 -42.99
C ASP A 774 6.87 5.12 -41.54
N ASN A 775 5.94 5.28 -40.58
CA ASN A 775 6.26 5.29 -39.15
C ASN A 775 6.85 3.96 -38.67
N LEU A 776 6.33 2.83 -39.15
CA LEU A 776 6.83 1.50 -38.79
C LEU A 776 8.24 1.26 -39.36
N PHE A 777 8.50 1.66 -40.61
CA PHE A 777 9.82 1.53 -41.23
C PHE A 777 10.84 2.44 -40.58
N SER A 778 10.52 3.73 -40.42
CA SER A 778 11.43 4.70 -39.79
C SER A 778 11.78 4.31 -38.36
N ARG A 779 10.80 3.81 -37.59
CA ARG A 779 11.05 3.37 -36.21
C ARG A 779 11.85 2.08 -36.15
N SER A 780 11.63 1.15 -37.09
CA SER A 780 12.48 -0.05 -37.24
C SER A 780 13.91 0.32 -37.65
N GLU A 781 14.08 1.31 -38.52
CA GLU A 781 15.37 1.83 -38.97
C GLU A 781 16.17 2.37 -37.78
N SER A 782 15.53 3.12 -36.88
CA SER A 782 16.16 3.61 -35.65
C SER A 782 16.55 2.48 -34.69
N VAL A 783 15.72 1.44 -34.53
CA VAL A 783 16.10 0.26 -33.71
C VAL A 783 17.33 -0.44 -34.29
N VAL A 784 17.39 -0.62 -35.61
CA VAL A 784 18.55 -1.22 -36.28
C VAL A 784 19.81 -0.38 -36.01
N ARG A 785 19.74 0.95 -36.07
CA ARG A 785 20.88 1.82 -35.76
C ARG A 785 21.39 1.63 -34.34
N VAL A 786 20.50 1.63 -33.35
CA VAL A 786 20.88 1.39 -31.95
C VAL A 786 21.60 0.06 -31.80
N LEU A 787 21.00 -1.03 -32.30
CA LEU A 787 21.59 -2.37 -32.20
C LEU A 787 22.87 -2.54 -33.04
N SER A 788 23.06 -1.77 -34.11
CA SER A 788 24.30 -1.75 -34.88
C SER A 788 25.46 -1.21 -34.05
N SER A 789 25.22 -0.18 -33.22
CA SER A 789 26.23 0.30 -32.26
C SER A 789 26.61 -0.78 -31.25
N PHE A 790 25.65 -1.57 -30.75
CA PHE A 790 25.93 -2.68 -29.84
C PHE A 790 26.71 -3.83 -30.49
N ALA A 791 26.54 -4.06 -31.80
CA ALA A 791 27.30 -5.07 -32.53
C ALA A 791 28.81 -4.75 -32.64
N LEU A 792 29.19 -3.48 -32.43
CA LEU A 792 30.58 -3.02 -32.44
C LEU A 792 31.23 -3.04 -31.05
N MET A 793 30.44 -3.25 -29.99
CA MET A 793 30.91 -3.20 -28.61
C MET A 793 31.55 -4.52 -28.19
N THR A 794 32.58 -4.45 -27.35
CA THR A 794 33.09 -5.60 -26.57
C THR A 794 32.17 -5.85 -25.36
N LEU A 795 31.19 -6.75 -25.53
CA LEU A 795 30.20 -7.08 -24.51
C LEU A 795 30.60 -8.33 -23.72
N LYS A 796 30.38 -8.32 -22.40
CA LYS A 796 30.55 -9.52 -21.57
C LYS A 796 29.40 -10.51 -21.79
N ASP A 797 29.62 -11.80 -21.54
CA ASP A 797 28.65 -12.90 -21.72
C ASP A 797 27.18 -12.59 -21.41
N PRO A 798 26.80 -12.08 -20.21
CA PRO A 798 25.38 -11.84 -19.92
C PRO A 798 24.76 -10.70 -20.76
N GLN A 799 25.57 -9.72 -21.16
CA GLN A 799 25.14 -8.61 -22.01
C GLN A 799 25.08 -9.04 -23.47
N ALA A 800 26.09 -9.81 -23.92
CA ALA A 800 26.15 -10.38 -25.25
C ALA A 800 24.94 -11.29 -25.50
N ASP A 801 24.60 -12.17 -24.56
CA ASP A 801 23.40 -13.02 -24.67
C ASP A 801 22.10 -12.19 -24.74
N HIS A 802 21.96 -11.15 -23.92
CA HIS A 802 20.79 -10.27 -23.99
C HIS A 802 20.70 -9.55 -25.34
N PHE A 803 21.83 -9.04 -25.85
CA PHE A 803 21.92 -8.43 -27.17
C PHE A 803 21.57 -9.41 -28.29
N LEU A 804 22.12 -10.62 -28.30
CA LEU A 804 21.82 -11.65 -29.32
C LEU A 804 20.35 -12.07 -29.30
N ARG A 805 19.75 -12.21 -28.12
CA ARG A 805 18.30 -12.44 -27.98
C ARG A 805 17.50 -11.28 -28.57
N MET A 806 17.99 -10.05 -28.41
CA MET A 806 17.35 -8.86 -28.97
C MET A 806 17.43 -8.81 -30.49
N VAL A 807 18.61 -9.04 -31.05
CA VAL A 807 18.83 -9.13 -32.49
C VAL A 807 17.97 -10.23 -33.12
N THR A 808 17.87 -11.41 -32.48
CA THR A 808 17.00 -12.50 -32.94
C THR A 808 15.54 -12.06 -33.03
N ARG A 809 15.05 -11.31 -32.04
CA ARG A 809 13.69 -10.77 -32.05
C ARG A 809 13.51 -9.71 -33.14
N LEU A 810 14.52 -8.86 -33.36
CA LEU A 810 14.49 -7.86 -34.44
C LEU A 810 14.38 -8.54 -35.81
N TYR A 811 15.21 -9.55 -36.11
CA TYR A 811 15.11 -10.27 -37.38
C TYR A 811 13.77 -10.98 -37.56
N LYS A 812 13.17 -11.53 -36.49
CA LYS A 812 11.79 -12.06 -36.55
C LYS A 812 10.77 -10.98 -36.92
N GLN A 813 10.91 -9.77 -36.38
CA GLN A 813 10.05 -8.63 -36.72
C GLN A 813 10.29 -8.16 -38.15
N LEU A 814 11.54 -7.95 -38.57
CA LEU A 814 11.87 -7.56 -39.95
C LEU A 814 11.39 -8.61 -40.97
N ALA A 815 11.45 -9.90 -40.65
CA ALA A 815 10.89 -10.95 -41.47
C ALA A 815 9.35 -10.86 -41.58
N GLN A 816 8.64 -10.54 -40.49
CA GLN A 816 7.20 -10.27 -40.54
C GLN A 816 6.88 -9.04 -41.37
N ILE A 817 7.64 -7.96 -41.20
CA ILE A 817 7.50 -6.72 -41.99
C ILE A 817 7.74 -7.00 -43.47
N THR A 818 8.74 -7.81 -43.80
CA THR A 818 9.04 -8.20 -45.19
C THR A 818 7.90 -9.05 -45.77
N LYS A 819 7.37 -10.01 -44.99
CA LYS A 819 6.21 -10.81 -45.42
C LYS A 819 4.98 -9.96 -45.72
N LEU A 820 4.75 -8.87 -44.97
CA LEU A 820 3.67 -7.92 -45.20
C LEU A 820 3.80 -7.16 -46.54
N GLN A 821 5.01 -7.09 -47.09
CA GLN A 821 5.27 -6.45 -48.39
C GLN A 821 5.14 -7.43 -49.56
N ILE A 822 5.08 -8.74 -49.30
CA ILE A 822 4.91 -9.76 -50.34
C ILE A 822 3.43 -9.86 -50.68
N ALA A 823 3.11 -9.63 -51.95
CA ALA A 823 1.75 -9.74 -52.44
C ALA A 823 1.21 -11.18 -52.30
N PRO A 824 -0.05 -11.39 -51.86
CA PRO A 824 -0.64 -12.72 -51.80
C PRO A 824 -0.68 -13.42 -53.16
N ARG A 825 -0.75 -14.75 -53.18
CA ARG A 825 -0.77 -15.52 -54.43
C ARG A 825 -1.91 -15.02 -55.33
N ARG A 826 -1.56 -14.61 -56.55
CA ARG A 826 -2.42 -14.07 -57.63
C ARG A 826 -2.66 -12.54 -57.64
N SER A 827 -2.02 -11.74 -56.77
CA SER A 827 -2.00 -10.27 -56.91
C SER A 827 -0.68 -9.75 -57.50
N LYS A 828 -0.71 -8.57 -58.13
CA LYS A 828 0.50 -7.92 -58.66
C LYS A 828 1.36 -7.42 -57.51
N GLN A 829 2.64 -7.80 -57.52
CA GLN A 829 3.63 -7.28 -56.58
C GLN A 829 3.85 -5.78 -56.84
N LEU A 830 3.60 -4.96 -55.82
CA LEU A 830 3.98 -3.55 -55.85
C LEU A 830 5.47 -3.39 -55.54
N LEU A 831 6.07 -2.37 -56.14
CA LEU A 831 7.45 -1.96 -55.84
C LEU A 831 7.55 -1.55 -54.36
N PRO A 832 8.55 -2.05 -53.61
CA PRO A 832 8.72 -1.65 -52.22
C PRO A 832 9.04 -0.16 -52.11
N SER A 833 8.49 0.49 -51.08
CA SER A 833 8.75 1.90 -50.82
C SER A 833 10.25 2.17 -50.63
N THR A 834 10.69 3.38 -50.97
CA THR A 834 12.10 3.82 -50.80
C THR A 834 12.57 3.68 -49.35
N ARG A 835 11.68 3.92 -48.39
CA ARG A 835 11.91 3.75 -46.95
C ARG A 835 12.14 2.30 -46.56
N PHE A 836 11.36 1.37 -47.12
CA PHE A 836 11.58 -0.06 -46.91
C PHE A 836 12.92 -0.52 -47.51
N GLN A 837 13.25 -0.07 -48.72
CA GLN A 837 14.54 -0.38 -49.34
C GLN A 837 15.72 0.10 -48.48
N LYS A 838 15.63 1.33 -47.96
CA LYS A 838 16.64 1.90 -47.05
C LYS A 838 16.76 1.10 -45.75
N LEU A 839 15.65 0.65 -45.17
CA LEU A 839 15.65 -0.21 -43.98
C LEU A 839 16.39 -1.52 -44.23
N VAL A 840 16.12 -2.18 -45.36
CA VAL A 840 16.79 -3.43 -45.75
C VAL A 840 18.29 -3.19 -45.96
N GLU A 841 18.64 -2.15 -46.70
CA GLU A 841 20.03 -1.78 -46.96
C GLU A 841 20.80 -1.51 -45.66
N LEU A 842 20.22 -0.71 -44.75
CA LEU A 842 20.83 -0.40 -43.47
C LEU A 842 21.01 -1.65 -42.62
N THR A 843 20.01 -2.53 -42.59
CA THR A 843 20.09 -3.81 -41.86
C THR A 843 21.25 -4.66 -42.38
N CYS A 844 21.34 -4.85 -43.70
CA CYS A 844 22.39 -5.70 -44.29
C CYS A 844 23.79 -5.10 -44.11
N LYS A 845 23.95 -3.79 -44.35
CA LYS A 845 25.27 -3.13 -44.33
C LYS A 845 25.79 -2.87 -42.92
N HIS A 846 24.93 -2.42 -42.00
CA HIS A 846 25.37 -1.95 -40.69
C HIS A 846 25.16 -2.98 -39.57
N LEU A 847 24.11 -3.80 -39.63
CA LEU A 847 23.82 -4.76 -38.57
C LEU A 847 24.30 -6.18 -38.93
N THR A 848 23.87 -6.73 -40.06
CA THR A 848 24.16 -8.14 -40.42
C THR A 848 25.65 -8.40 -40.55
N PHE A 849 26.37 -7.54 -41.26
CA PHE A 849 27.82 -7.65 -41.41
C PHE A 849 28.56 -7.61 -40.06
N GLN A 850 28.23 -6.64 -39.21
CA GLN A 850 28.89 -6.49 -37.90
C GLN A 850 28.55 -7.62 -36.94
N LEU A 851 27.34 -8.17 -37.01
CA LEU A 851 26.92 -9.29 -36.18
C LEU A 851 27.76 -10.55 -36.44
N TYR A 852 28.15 -10.83 -37.69
CA TYR A 852 29.02 -11.96 -38.00
C TYR A 852 30.41 -11.79 -37.37
N ASN A 853 30.96 -10.57 -37.42
CA ASN A 853 32.24 -10.25 -36.79
C ASN A 853 32.14 -10.40 -35.27
N PHE A 854 31.09 -9.82 -34.66
CA PHE A 854 30.81 -9.92 -33.24
C PHE A 854 30.73 -11.37 -32.75
N VAL A 855 29.97 -12.22 -33.44
CA VAL A 855 29.84 -13.65 -33.07
C VAL A 855 31.17 -14.38 -33.23
N ALA A 856 31.96 -14.05 -34.25
CA ALA A 856 33.28 -14.65 -34.44
C ALA A 856 34.29 -14.24 -33.35
N GLU A 857 34.19 -13.01 -32.81
CA GLU A 857 35.01 -12.54 -31.69
C GLU A 857 34.58 -13.21 -30.37
N MET A 858 33.28 -13.28 -30.10
CA MET A 858 32.72 -13.98 -28.93
C MET A 858 33.04 -15.48 -28.88
N GLN A 859 33.42 -16.09 -30.01
CA GLN A 859 33.86 -17.49 -30.07
C GLN A 859 35.37 -17.67 -29.82
N LYS A 860 36.14 -16.58 -29.88
CA LYS A 860 37.59 -16.57 -29.65
C LYS A 860 37.94 -16.25 -28.20
N GLU A 861 37.14 -15.38 -27.56
CA GLU A 861 37.11 -15.22 -26.09
C GLU A 861 36.52 -16.47 -25.43
#